data_AF-A0A6I2WU27-F1
#
_entry.id   AF-A0A6I2WU27-F1
#
_cell.length_a   1.000
_cell.length_b   1.000
_cell.length_c   1.000
_cell.angle_alpha   90.00
_cell.angle_beta   90.00
_cell.angle_gamma   90.00
#
_symmetry.space_group_name_H-M   'P 1'
#
loop_
_entity.id
_entity.type
_entity.pdbx_description
1 polymer ?
#
loop_
_entity_poly.entity_id
_entity_poly.type
_entity_poly.pdbx_seq_one_letter_code
_entity_poly.pdbx_strand_id
1 'polypeptide(L)'
;MNADRARADRPALVSAYSFELDAFQLRALDALDRNESVLVAAPTGSGKTVVAEYAVACAIADGKRAFYTAPIKALSNQKFQDLRRRHGDDRVGLLTGDNSINGDAPVVVMTTEVLRNMIYAHSPALDDLAFVVLDEVHFLQDAYRGPVWEEVITHLRHDIQLVCLSATVSNADEVAEWITTVRGPTACIVEDRRPVRLENLYMVGDKTSDSVHLLPTLLRGRPNPEAERLDAEAHRGQRRGGAKMQPRRRLFTPSRLEVVERLGEQGLLPAIYFIFSRNACDEAAAQCLRANVTLTSPEERTRIREIAEARLGALEDSDLEVLGFQRFLAQLENGVAAHHAGMVPPFKEVVENCFIEGLIKVVFATETLAVGINMPARTVVIEKLSKFTGDHHTFLTPGEYTQLTGRAGRRGIDTLGQAVVLWSPFVGFDQVAALAASRAFHLNSAFRPTYNMAANLVRSYSSEEAHHLLNLSFAQYQADRDLVRLEVRSDRRQQHLAQLRASAESPFGDIEEYRRSQKEPGKESTGSRSVEVALARLRPGDIVYVVKGDFSGRVCVLTTASRKAGSKLTVLTQRREELTVVAADFSSSPEALGSVELPVPFAPGRQDFNRQVVERMERARLISPSRATATSTERRRHPVENDPELDLRLKAAAQADRIERELGELSERMGKRSRSVARQFDRVLNLLESRDYVRGWGLSDRGRVLARLFHESDLLIAECLHADLLDGIDAPSLAGLMSVFTYEHRSSEAPPAPWFPSSTLRQRFIKIAGLSAQLRAEEEAIGGSLHRPPDPTFFAIAYAWAAGEGFAEVVEDEELSGGDFVRNVKQLIDLLRQLALLAPSPDTRATAAEAAERLFRGVVAASSTVQATESSVSEGTIISVEAPDDDPQG
;
A
#
# COMPACT_ATOMS: atom_id res chain seq x y z
N MET A 1 -45.28 7.50 8.04
CA MET A 1 -45.86 6.67 9.12
C MET A 1 -45.94 5.23 8.61
N ASN A 2 -44.92 4.42 8.92
CA ASN A 2 -44.92 2.95 8.98
C ASN A 2 -43.50 2.55 9.39
N ALA A 3 -43.21 2.68 10.69
CA ALA A 3 -41.90 2.45 11.28
C ALA A 3 -41.64 0.97 11.66
N ASP A 4 -42.64 0.09 11.48
CA ASP A 4 -42.57 -1.35 11.80
C ASP A 4 -42.88 -2.22 10.58
N ARG A 5 -41.95 -2.34 9.63
CA ARG A 5 -41.99 -3.37 8.58
C ARG A 5 -40.80 -4.31 8.75
N ALA A 6 -40.79 -5.09 9.81
CA ALA A 6 -39.98 -6.31 9.83
C ALA A 6 -40.64 -7.34 8.89
N ARG A 7 -39.85 -8.11 8.13
CA ARG A 7 -40.40 -9.15 7.27
C ARG A 7 -41.12 -10.22 8.10
N ALA A 8 -42.22 -10.77 7.59
CA ALA A 8 -43.04 -11.74 8.32
C ALA A 8 -42.30 -13.07 8.61
N ASP A 9 -41.37 -13.45 7.73
CA ASP A 9 -40.53 -14.64 7.82
C ASP A 9 -39.26 -14.43 8.67
N ARG A 10 -38.95 -13.20 9.09
CA ARG A 10 -37.73 -12.88 9.85
C ARG A 10 -37.53 -13.75 11.11
N PRO A 11 -38.54 -14.02 11.95
CA PRO A 11 -38.35 -14.89 13.11
C PRO A 11 -37.88 -16.30 12.73
N ALA A 12 -38.38 -16.84 11.61
CA ALA A 12 -37.97 -18.15 11.11
C ALA A 12 -36.53 -18.11 10.59
N LEU A 13 -36.15 -17.08 9.82
CA LEU A 13 -34.79 -16.92 9.31
C LEU A 13 -33.76 -16.73 10.43
N VAL A 14 -34.09 -15.95 11.46
CA VAL A 14 -33.22 -15.70 12.61
C VAL A 14 -33.11 -16.92 13.53
N SER A 15 -34.15 -17.75 13.62
CA SER A 15 -34.11 -18.98 14.43
C SER A 15 -33.06 -20.01 13.97
N ALA A 16 -32.54 -19.86 12.74
CA ALA A 16 -31.46 -20.70 12.23
C ALA A 16 -30.09 -20.41 12.86
N TYR A 17 -29.91 -19.29 13.56
CA TYR A 17 -28.67 -19.00 14.29
C TYR A 17 -28.67 -19.66 15.67
N SER A 18 -27.59 -20.35 16.02
CA SER A 18 -27.42 -21.00 17.33
C SER A 18 -27.04 -20.05 18.47
N PHE A 19 -26.99 -18.74 18.19
CA PHE A 19 -26.55 -17.70 19.11
C PHE A 19 -27.45 -16.46 18.98
N GLU A 20 -27.47 -15.64 20.03
CA GLU A 20 -28.19 -14.37 20.03
C GLU A 20 -27.46 -13.32 19.17
N LEU A 21 -28.23 -12.55 18.40
CA LEU A 21 -27.68 -11.51 17.53
C LEU A 21 -27.37 -10.24 18.31
N ASP A 22 -26.23 -9.63 18.01
CA ASP A 22 -25.80 -8.37 18.61
C ASP A 22 -26.69 -7.20 18.13
N ALA A 23 -26.82 -6.15 18.94
CA ALA A 23 -27.70 -5.01 18.63
C ALA A 23 -27.37 -4.31 17.29
N PHE A 24 -26.09 -4.25 16.91
CA PHE A 24 -25.71 -3.69 15.60
C PHE A 24 -26.15 -4.58 14.43
N GLN A 25 -26.15 -5.91 14.62
CA GLN A 25 -26.64 -6.85 13.61
C GLN A 25 -28.16 -6.67 13.43
N LEU A 26 -28.91 -6.60 14.53
CA LEU A 26 -30.36 -6.37 14.48
C LEU A 26 -30.72 -5.06 13.75
N ARG A 27 -30.01 -3.96 14.02
CA ARG A 27 -30.21 -2.69 13.29
C ARG A 27 -29.91 -2.80 11.80
N ALA A 28 -28.89 -3.59 11.42
CA ALA A 28 -28.58 -3.84 10.02
C ALA A 28 -29.68 -4.65 9.33
N LEU A 29 -30.20 -5.68 10.01
CA LEU A 29 -31.35 -6.47 9.55
C LEU A 29 -32.61 -5.60 9.39
N ASP A 30 -32.87 -4.68 10.34
CA ASP A 30 -34.00 -3.74 10.26
C ASP A 30 -33.92 -2.84 9.03
N ALA A 31 -32.71 -2.39 8.65
CA ALA A 31 -32.52 -1.58 7.46
C ALA A 31 -32.81 -2.38 6.19
N LEU A 32 -32.31 -3.63 6.11
CA LEU A 32 -32.58 -4.52 4.98
C LEU A 32 -34.06 -4.81 4.80
N ASP A 33 -34.79 -5.05 5.90
CA ASP A 33 -36.24 -5.27 5.89
C ASP A 33 -37.03 -4.03 5.41
N ARG A 34 -36.47 -2.82 5.58
CA ARG A 34 -37.03 -1.56 5.05
C ARG A 34 -36.67 -1.30 3.58
N ASN A 35 -36.07 -2.27 2.90
CA ASN A 35 -35.52 -2.13 1.54
C ASN A 35 -34.42 -1.06 1.44
N GLU A 36 -33.69 -0.79 2.54
CA GLU A 36 -32.51 0.07 2.54
C GLU A 36 -31.26 -0.78 2.26
N SER A 37 -30.25 -0.19 1.61
CA SER A 37 -28.91 -0.80 1.60
C SER A 37 -28.24 -0.60 2.96
N VAL A 38 -27.19 -1.36 3.28
CA VAL A 38 -26.48 -1.23 4.56
C VAL A 38 -24.97 -1.21 4.38
N LEU A 39 -24.30 -0.32 5.11
CA LEU A 39 -22.85 -0.32 5.32
C LEU A 39 -22.56 -0.66 6.79
N VAL A 40 -21.92 -1.81 7.03
CA VAL A 40 -21.53 -2.27 8.36
C VAL A 40 -20.02 -2.13 8.54
N ALA A 41 -19.60 -1.12 9.30
CA ALA A 41 -18.22 -0.92 9.72
C ALA A 41 -18.03 -1.45 11.15
N ALA A 42 -17.37 -2.60 11.28
CA ALA A 42 -17.11 -3.21 12.60
C ALA A 42 -15.76 -3.93 12.63
N PRO A 43 -15.16 -4.20 13.81
CA PRO A 43 -13.89 -4.92 13.90
C PRO A 43 -13.99 -6.33 13.30
N THR A 44 -12.87 -6.89 12.86
CA THR A 44 -12.79 -8.29 12.43
C THR A 44 -13.16 -9.22 13.59
N GLY A 45 -13.91 -10.28 13.30
CA GLY A 45 -14.44 -11.20 14.31
C GLY A 45 -15.75 -10.77 14.99
N SER A 46 -16.24 -9.54 14.73
CA SER A 46 -17.51 -9.03 15.31
C SER A 46 -18.77 -9.75 14.80
N GLY A 47 -18.66 -10.61 13.79
CA GLY A 47 -19.82 -11.33 13.24
C GLY A 47 -20.56 -10.54 12.17
N LYS A 48 -19.86 -9.67 11.43
CA LYS A 48 -20.41 -8.91 10.27
C LYS A 48 -21.07 -9.82 9.23
N THR A 49 -20.54 -11.02 9.04
CA THR A 49 -21.03 -12.04 8.10
C THR A 49 -22.50 -12.38 8.29
N VAL A 50 -23.03 -12.28 9.53
CA VAL A 50 -24.45 -12.55 9.82
C VAL A 50 -25.37 -11.68 8.98
N VAL A 51 -25.00 -10.42 8.74
CA VAL A 51 -25.81 -9.49 7.94
C VAL A 51 -25.88 -9.94 6.48
N ALA A 52 -24.76 -10.44 5.93
CA ALA A 52 -24.71 -11.02 4.59
C ALA A 52 -25.49 -12.34 4.50
N GLU A 53 -25.33 -13.23 5.47
CA GLU A 53 -26.08 -14.49 5.54
C GLU A 53 -27.59 -14.25 5.61
N TYR A 54 -28.02 -13.23 6.34
CA TYR A 54 -29.43 -12.84 6.40
C TYR A 54 -29.97 -12.37 5.05
N ALA A 55 -29.22 -11.51 4.35
CA ALA A 55 -29.61 -11.04 3.01
C ALA A 55 -29.70 -12.19 1.99
N VAL A 56 -28.74 -13.12 2.03
CA VAL A 56 -28.77 -14.35 1.22
C VAL A 56 -30.00 -15.19 1.54
N ALA A 57 -30.33 -15.37 2.82
CA ALA A 57 -31.50 -16.11 3.23
C ALA A 57 -32.82 -15.44 2.78
N CYS A 58 -32.90 -14.11 2.83
CA CYS A 58 -34.04 -13.35 2.31
C CYS A 58 -34.21 -13.54 0.80
N ALA A 59 -33.11 -13.49 0.04
CA ALA A 59 -33.15 -13.71 -1.41
C ALA A 59 -33.71 -15.10 -1.76
N ILE A 60 -33.22 -16.14 -1.08
CA ILE A 60 -33.70 -17.51 -1.26
C ILE A 60 -35.20 -17.61 -0.90
N ALA A 61 -35.62 -17.00 0.21
CA ALA A 61 -37.02 -17.01 0.63
C ALA A 61 -37.94 -16.32 -0.39
N ASP A 62 -37.45 -15.28 -1.07
CA ASP A 62 -38.17 -14.56 -2.11
C ASP A 62 -38.10 -15.22 -3.51
N GLY A 63 -37.39 -16.35 -3.64
CA GLY A 63 -37.14 -16.99 -4.93
C GLY A 63 -36.26 -16.16 -5.87
N LYS A 64 -35.46 -15.24 -5.32
CA LYS A 64 -34.55 -14.34 -6.03
C LYS A 64 -33.09 -14.76 -5.87
N ARG A 65 -32.19 -14.09 -6.60
CA ARG A 65 -30.75 -14.35 -6.55
C ARG A 65 -30.03 -13.42 -5.56
N ALA A 66 -28.92 -13.90 -5.01
CA ALA A 66 -27.98 -13.10 -4.22
C ALA A 66 -26.54 -13.40 -4.61
N PHE A 67 -25.75 -12.36 -4.82
CA PHE A 67 -24.32 -12.51 -5.14
C PHE A 67 -23.46 -12.10 -3.97
N TYR A 68 -22.50 -12.94 -3.61
CA TYR A 68 -21.51 -12.66 -2.58
C TYR A 68 -20.16 -12.38 -3.23
N THR A 69 -19.69 -11.14 -3.14
CA THR A 69 -18.39 -10.75 -3.68
C THR A 69 -17.35 -10.66 -2.57
N ALA A 70 -16.15 -11.15 -2.86
CA ALA A 70 -14.98 -11.00 -2.00
C ALA A 70 -13.76 -10.58 -2.84
N PRO A 71 -12.84 -9.77 -2.28
CA PRO A 71 -11.71 -9.20 -3.03
C PRO A 71 -10.62 -10.23 -3.38
N ILE A 72 -10.60 -11.39 -2.74
CA ILE A 72 -9.55 -12.40 -2.90
C ILE A 72 -10.17 -13.77 -3.08
N LYS A 73 -9.64 -14.55 -4.03
CA LYS A 73 -10.06 -15.93 -4.35
C LYS A 73 -10.12 -16.84 -3.12
N ALA A 74 -9.13 -16.77 -2.23
CA ALA A 74 -9.11 -17.55 -0.99
C ALA A 74 -10.33 -17.26 -0.11
N LEU A 75 -10.72 -15.99 0.02
CA LEU A 75 -11.91 -15.60 0.77
C LEU A 75 -13.19 -16.01 0.04
N SER A 76 -13.26 -15.87 -1.29
CA SER A 76 -14.39 -16.38 -2.09
C SER A 76 -14.59 -17.88 -1.87
N ASN A 77 -13.51 -18.68 -1.92
CA ASN A 77 -13.58 -20.12 -1.69
C ASN A 77 -14.04 -20.45 -0.26
N GLN A 78 -13.52 -19.74 0.75
CA GLN A 78 -13.97 -19.92 2.12
C GLN A 78 -15.47 -19.65 2.27
N LYS A 79 -15.95 -18.54 1.70
CA LYS A 79 -17.37 -18.13 1.76
C LYS A 79 -18.28 -19.05 0.97
N PHE A 80 -17.81 -19.57 -0.15
CA PHE A 80 -18.49 -20.63 -0.89
C PHE A 80 -18.74 -21.85 0.00
N GLN A 81 -17.71 -22.34 0.71
CA GLN A 81 -17.87 -23.48 1.60
C GLN A 81 -18.75 -23.18 2.83
N ASP A 82 -18.65 -21.97 3.40
CA ASP A 82 -19.52 -21.53 4.50
C ASP A 82 -21.00 -21.52 4.07
N LEU A 83 -21.31 -20.92 2.92
CA LEU A 83 -22.68 -20.82 2.40
C LEU A 83 -23.21 -22.16 1.91
N ARG A 84 -22.37 -22.99 1.29
CA ARG A 84 -22.71 -24.36 0.87
C ARG A 84 -23.10 -25.22 2.07
N ARG A 85 -22.34 -25.18 3.16
CA ARG A 85 -22.70 -25.86 4.43
C ARG A 85 -24.05 -25.42 4.99
N ARG A 86 -24.43 -24.16 4.80
CA ARG A 86 -25.66 -23.57 5.34
C ARG A 86 -26.88 -23.80 4.45
N HIS A 87 -26.71 -23.69 3.13
CA HIS A 87 -27.81 -23.66 2.16
C HIS A 87 -27.87 -24.90 1.25
N GLY A 88 -26.87 -25.77 1.28
CA GLY A 88 -26.80 -26.97 0.44
C GLY A 88 -26.05 -26.74 -0.88
N ASP A 89 -25.66 -27.85 -1.50
CA ASP A 89 -24.79 -27.91 -2.67
C ASP A 89 -25.47 -27.43 -3.96
N ASP A 90 -26.78 -27.65 -4.06
CA ASP A 90 -27.61 -27.32 -5.21
C ASP A 90 -27.88 -25.81 -5.34
N ARG A 91 -27.86 -25.08 -4.21
CA ARG A 91 -28.27 -23.67 -4.15
C ARG A 91 -27.12 -22.67 -4.17
N VAL A 92 -25.87 -23.14 -4.11
CA VAL A 92 -24.68 -22.28 -4.01
C VAL A 92 -23.69 -22.59 -5.12
N GLY A 93 -23.26 -21.55 -5.83
CA GLY A 93 -22.24 -21.59 -6.86
C GLY A 93 -21.00 -20.77 -6.52
N LEU A 94 -19.93 -21.00 -7.29
CA LEU A 94 -18.67 -20.26 -7.24
C LEU A 94 -18.28 -19.84 -8.66
N LEU A 95 -18.10 -18.53 -8.87
CA LEU A 95 -17.54 -17.98 -10.10
C LEU A 95 -16.28 -17.17 -9.79
N THR A 96 -15.12 -17.71 -10.13
CA THR A 96 -13.84 -17.02 -10.06
C THR A 96 -13.19 -17.07 -11.44
N GLY A 97 -12.14 -16.28 -11.67
CA GLY A 97 -11.42 -16.34 -12.95
C GLY A 97 -10.86 -17.74 -13.31
N ASP A 98 -10.66 -18.61 -12.32
CA ASP A 98 -10.05 -19.94 -12.53
C ASP A 98 -11.07 -21.08 -12.51
N ASN A 99 -12.14 -20.94 -11.72
CA ASN A 99 -13.13 -21.98 -11.46
C ASN A 99 -14.55 -21.47 -11.65
N SER A 100 -15.38 -22.25 -12.32
CA SER A 100 -16.82 -22.07 -12.44
C SER A 100 -17.51 -23.32 -11.91
N ILE A 101 -18.28 -23.19 -10.84
CA ILE A 101 -19.01 -24.28 -10.18
C ILE A 101 -20.45 -23.80 -9.97
N ASN A 102 -21.43 -24.52 -10.53
CA ASN A 102 -22.86 -24.22 -10.37
C ASN A 102 -23.21 -22.72 -10.56
N GLY A 103 -22.77 -22.13 -11.69
CA GLY A 103 -22.88 -20.68 -11.94
C GLY A 103 -24.31 -20.14 -12.02
N ASP A 104 -25.29 -21.01 -12.26
CA ASP A 104 -26.71 -20.67 -12.33
C ASP A 104 -27.43 -20.76 -10.98
N ALA A 105 -26.70 -21.08 -9.91
CA ALA A 105 -27.25 -21.16 -8.57
C ALA A 105 -27.95 -19.85 -8.14
N PRO A 106 -28.99 -19.94 -7.28
CA PRO A 106 -29.62 -18.78 -6.67
C PRO A 106 -28.62 -17.91 -5.88
N VAL A 107 -27.63 -18.54 -5.24
CA VAL A 107 -26.56 -17.85 -4.52
C VAL A 107 -25.25 -18.11 -5.24
N VAL A 108 -24.54 -17.06 -5.64
CA VAL A 108 -23.24 -17.21 -6.29
C VAL A 108 -22.18 -16.42 -5.54
N VAL A 109 -21.13 -17.11 -5.11
CA VAL A 109 -19.94 -16.49 -4.56
C VAL A 109 -18.97 -16.19 -5.69
N MET A 110 -18.44 -14.98 -5.76
CA MET A 110 -17.56 -14.58 -6.86
C MET A 110 -16.51 -13.56 -6.42
N THR A 111 -15.57 -13.23 -7.32
CA THR A 111 -14.72 -12.05 -7.12
C THR A 111 -15.45 -10.80 -7.64
N THR A 112 -15.08 -9.62 -7.13
CA THR A 112 -15.71 -8.36 -7.53
C THR A 112 -15.57 -8.09 -9.04
N GLU A 113 -14.47 -8.54 -9.65
CA GLU A 113 -14.21 -8.39 -11.09
C GLU A 113 -15.20 -9.19 -11.95
N VAL A 114 -15.60 -10.39 -11.50
CA VAL A 114 -16.59 -11.21 -12.21
C VAL A 114 -17.93 -10.49 -12.26
N LEU A 115 -18.38 -9.92 -11.13
CA LEU A 115 -19.61 -9.13 -11.08
C LEU A 115 -19.55 -7.91 -12.00
N ARG A 116 -18.44 -7.16 -11.96
CA ARG A 116 -18.21 -6.01 -12.85
C ARG A 116 -18.33 -6.41 -14.32
N ASN A 117 -17.76 -7.55 -14.71
CA ASN A 117 -17.84 -8.05 -16.08
C ASN A 117 -19.27 -8.44 -16.47
N MET A 118 -20.04 -9.04 -15.56
CA MET A 118 -21.46 -9.34 -15.79
C MET A 118 -22.29 -8.08 -16.02
N ILE A 119 -21.98 -6.98 -15.31
CA ILE A 119 -22.64 -5.68 -15.50
C ILE A 119 -22.38 -5.14 -16.90
N TYR A 120 -21.11 -5.09 -17.34
CA TYR A 120 -20.76 -4.62 -18.69
C TYR A 120 -21.26 -5.52 -19.82
N ALA A 121 -21.51 -6.79 -19.53
CA ALA A 121 -22.06 -7.74 -20.49
C ALA A 121 -23.59 -7.79 -20.45
N HIS A 122 -24.25 -7.00 -19.60
CA HIS A 122 -25.69 -7.07 -19.36
C HIS A 122 -26.18 -8.51 -19.13
N SER A 123 -25.47 -9.25 -18.28
CA SER A 123 -25.75 -10.67 -18.04
C SER A 123 -27.19 -10.88 -17.55
N PRO A 124 -27.96 -11.81 -18.14
CA PRO A 124 -29.32 -12.14 -17.68
C PRO A 124 -29.36 -12.62 -16.22
N ALA A 125 -28.24 -13.10 -15.70
CA ALA A 125 -28.12 -13.50 -14.29
C ALA A 125 -28.34 -12.33 -13.30
N LEU A 126 -28.32 -11.08 -13.78
CA LEU A 126 -28.62 -9.88 -13.00
C LEU A 126 -30.12 -9.54 -12.92
N ASP A 127 -30.98 -10.15 -13.75
CA ASP A 127 -32.39 -9.74 -13.86
C ASP A 127 -33.20 -10.03 -12.59
N ASP A 128 -32.94 -11.18 -11.96
CA ASP A 128 -33.60 -11.62 -10.72
C ASP A 128 -32.73 -11.38 -9.46
N LEU A 129 -31.70 -10.54 -9.57
CA LEU A 129 -30.78 -10.25 -8.48
C LEU A 129 -31.43 -9.30 -7.46
N ALA A 130 -31.53 -9.73 -6.20
CA ALA A 130 -32.07 -8.91 -5.12
C ALA A 130 -30.98 -8.24 -4.28
N PHE A 131 -29.92 -8.99 -4.00
CA PHE A 131 -28.87 -8.57 -3.06
C PHE A 131 -27.48 -8.77 -3.65
N VAL A 132 -26.61 -7.79 -3.41
CA VAL A 132 -25.18 -7.93 -3.61
C VAL A 132 -24.47 -7.69 -2.29
N VAL A 133 -23.77 -8.72 -1.81
CA VAL A 133 -22.86 -8.60 -0.67
C VAL A 133 -21.50 -8.17 -1.20
N LEU A 134 -21.03 -7.08 -0.63
CA LEU A 134 -19.75 -6.45 -0.90
C LEU A 134 -18.90 -6.63 0.36
N ASP A 135 -18.09 -7.70 0.42
CA ASP A 135 -17.26 -8.03 1.60
C ASP A 135 -15.87 -7.36 1.56
N GLU A 136 -15.42 -6.85 2.71
CA GLU A 136 -14.19 -6.08 2.85
C GLU A 136 -14.13 -4.80 1.98
N VAL A 137 -15.19 -3.99 2.01
CA VAL A 137 -15.33 -2.70 1.27
C VAL A 137 -14.15 -1.76 1.47
N HIS A 138 -13.40 -1.88 2.57
CA HIS A 138 -12.19 -1.10 2.78
C HIS A 138 -11.08 -1.35 1.74
N PHE A 139 -11.20 -2.36 0.88
CA PHE A 139 -10.39 -2.53 -0.33
C PHE A 139 -10.64 -1.48 -1.41
N LEU A 140 -11.63 -0.61 -1.25
CA LEU A 140 -11.89 0.50 -2.17
C LEU A 140 -10.68 1.45 -2.32
N GLN A 141 -9.79 1.50 -1.32
CA GLN A 141 -8.53 2.25 -1.38
C GLN A 141 -7.38 1.53 -2.11
N ASP A 142 -7.59 0.29 -2.55
CA ASP A 142 -6.60 -0.44 -3.33
C ASP A 142 -6.44 0.17 -4.73
N ALA A 143 -5.21 0.42 -5.15
CA ALA A 143 -4.92 1.13 -6.40
C ALA A 143 -5.39 0.40 -7.66
N TYR A 144 -5.52 -0.93 -7.60
CA TYR A 144 -5.87 -1.76 -8.75
C TYR A 144 -7.31 -2.25 -8.70
N ARG A 145 -7.76 -2.71 -7.52
CA ARG A 145 -9.10 -3.27 -7.31
C ARG A 145 -10.13 -2.23 -6.89
N GLY A 146 -9.71 -1.15 -6.22
CA GLY A 146 -10.59 -0.07 -5.79
C GLY A 146 -11.50 0.48 -6.91
N PRO A 147 -10.98 0.71 -8.13
CA PRO A 147 -11.82 1.14 -9.25
C PRO A 147 -12.99 0.19 -9.56
N VAL A 148 -12.74 -1.12 -9.53
CA VAL A 148 -13.76 -2.16 -9.80
C VAL A 148 -14.91 -2.09 -8.80
N TRP A 149 -14.61 -1.80 -7.54
CA TRP A 149 -15.62 -1.65 -6.48
C TRP A 149 -16.54 -0.46 -6.72
N GLU A 150 -15.96 0.69 -7.08
CA GLU A 150 -16.76 1.88 -7.40
C GLU A 150 -17.59 1.68 -8.66
N GLU A 151 -17.06 0.99 -9.67
CA GLU A 151 -17.83 0.62 -10.86
C GLU A 151 -19.04 -0.26 -10.50
N VAL A 152 -18.86 -1.30 -9.70
CA VAL A 152 -19.97 -2.16 -9.25
C VAL A 152 -21.00 -1.36 -8.45
N ILE A 153 -20.55 -0.48 -7.54
CA ILE A 153 -21.46 0.34 -6.74
C ILE A 153 -22.24 1.34 -7.62
N THR A 154 -21.62 1.89 -8.66
CA THR A 154 -22.24 2.93 -9.48
C THR A 154 -23.14 2.37 -10.58
N HIS A 155 -22.78 1.25 -11.20
CA HIS A 155 -23.46 0.72 -12.40
C HIS A 155 -24.53 -0.33 -12.12
N LEU A 156 -24.57 -0.93 -10.92
CA LEU A 156 -25.66 -1.84 -10.55
C LEU A 156 -27.01 -1.12 -10.56
N ARG A 157 -28.05 -1.82 -11.00
CA ARG A 157 -29.42 -1.30 -10.99
C ARG A 157 -29.84 -0.89 -9.57
N HIS A 158 -30.62 0.20 -9.47
CA HIS A 158 -31.04 0.78 -8.19
C HIS A 158 -31.98 -0.09 -7.36
N ASP A 159 -32.64 -1.08 -7.97
CA ASP A 159 -33.51 -2.02 -7.26
C ASP A 159 -32.74 -3.10 -6.48
N ILE A 160 -31.42 -3.22 -6.70
CA ILE A 160 -30.55 -4.20 -6.03
C ILE A 160 -30.00 -3.60 -4.72
N GLN A 161 -30.33 -4.22 -3.59
CA GLN A 161 -29.84 -3.82 -2.27
C GLN A 161 -28.38 -4.22 -2.05
N LEU A 162 -27.57 -3.29 -1.51
CA LEU A 162 -26.20 -3.59 -1.09
C LEU A 162 -26.11 -3.99 0.37
N VAL A 163 -25.27 -4.99 0.61
CA VAL A 163 -24.75 -5.33 1.92
C VAL A 163 -23.25 -5.11 1.92
N CYS A 164 -22.81 -3.93 2.33
CA CYS A 164 -21.42 -3.53 2.39
C CYS A 164 -20.82 -3.87 3.76
N LEU A 165 -19.87 -4.80 3.82
CA LEU A 165 -19.17 -5.18 5.05
C LEU A 165 -17.75 -4.62 5.04
N SER A 166 -17.35 -3.98 6.15
CA SER A 166 -16.03 -3.36 6.25
C SER A 166 -15.42 -3.51 7.64
N ALA A 167 -14.09 -3.40 7.69
CA ALA A 167 -13.37 -3.14 8.93
C ALA A 167 -13.72 -1.74 9.48
N THR A 168 -13.25 -1.41 10.69
CA THR A 168 -13.50 -0.10 11.30
C THR A 168 -12.83 1.03 10.52
N VAL A 169 -13.64 1.79 9.79
CA VAL A 169 -13.23 2.99 9.05
C VAL A 169 -13.80 4.24 9.72
N SER A 170 -13.01 5.31 9.82
CA SER A 170 -13.37 6.53 10.55
C SER A 170 -14.37 7.42 9.80
N ASN A 171 -14.50 7.22 8.48
CA ASN A 171 -15.42 7.94 7.61
C ASN A 171 -16.50 7.00 7.01
N ALA A 172 -16.96 6.00 7.77
CA ALA A 172 -18.06 5.13 7.34
C ALA A 172 -19.29 5.94 6.90
N ASP A 173 -19.62 7.02 7.64
CA ASP A 173 -20.74 7.90 7.31
C ASP A 173 -20.58 8.58 5.94
N GLU A 174 -19.36 8.96 5.57
CA GLU A 174 -19.06 9.58 4.27
C GLU A 174 -19.27 8.59 3.12
N VAL A 175 -18.85 7.34 3.31
CA VAL A 175 -19.04 6.27 2.33
C VAL A 175 -20.53 5.93 2.20
N ALA A 176 -21.26 5.81 3.31
CA ALA A 176 -22.70 5.57 3.30
C ALA A 176 -23.48 6.73 2.67
N GLU A 177 -23.08 7.98 2.91
CA GLU A 177 -23.66 9.18 2.29
C GLU A 177 -23.42 9.19 0.77
N TRP A 178 -22.22 8.81 0.32
CA TRP A 178 -21.93 8.63 -1.10
C TRP A 178 -22.81 7.54 -1.73
N ILE A 179 -22.85 6.34 -1.15
CA ILE A 179 -23.73 5.26 -1.64
C ILE A 179 -25.19 5.74 -1.63
N THR A 180 -25.62 6.48 -0.61
CA THR A 180 -26.97 7.03 -0.55
C THR A 180 -27.26 7.98 -1.71
N THR A 181 -26.29 8.83 -2.06
CA THR A 181 -26.40 9.80 -3.15
C THR A 181 -26.51 9.10 -4.51
N VAL A 182 -25.76 8.01 -4.71
CA VAL A 182 -25.70 7.29 -6.00
C VAL A 182 -26.83 6.26 -6.15
N ARG A 183 -27.23 5.61 -5.06
CA ARG A 183 -28.09 4.40 -5.10
C ARG A 183 -29.43 4.55 -4.38
N GLY A 184 -29.57 5.54 -3.50
CA GLY A 184 -30.73 5.66 -2.61
C GLY A 184 -30.46 5.17 -1.18
N PRO A 185 -31.48 5.15 -0.31
CA PRO A 185 -31.32 5.01 1.14
C PRO A 185 -30.34 3.92 1.59
N THR A 186 -29.26 4.33 2.27
CA THR A 186 -28.25 3.41 2.82
C THR A 186 -28.03 3.68 4.31
N ALA A 187 -28.24 2.68 5.16
CA ALA A 187 -28.01 2.78 6.58
C ALA A 187 -26.51 2.58 6.92
N CYS A 188 -25.91 3.55 7.62
CA CYS A 188 -24.56 3.41 8.17
C CYS A 188 -24.62 2.79 9.58
N ILE A 189 -24.04 1.61 9.74
CA ILE A 189 -23.97 0.89 11.01
C ILE A 189 -22.50 0.78 11.42
N VAL A 190 -22.11 1.57 12.41
CA VAL A 190 -20.78 1.52 13.02
C VAL A 190 -20.85 0.81 14.37
N GLU A 191 -19.94 -0.15 14.57
CA GLU A 191 -19.69 -0.80 15.85
C GLU A 191 -18.19 -0.69 16.15
N ASP A 192 -17.82 -0.13 17.30
CA ASP A 192 -16.41 0.07 17.68
C ASP A 192 -15.93 -0.98 18.69
N ARG A 193 -16.84 -1.76 19.27
CA ARG A 193 -16.51 -2.74 20.31
C ARG A 193 -16.08 -4.05 19.67
N ARG A 194 -14.84 -4.43 19.97
CA ARG A 194 -14.31 -5.74 19.60
C ARG A 194 -14.84 -6.83 20.54
N PRO A 195 -15.28 -8.01 20.03
CA PRO A 195 -15.76 -9.10 20.88
C PRO A 195 -14.71 -9.60 21.88
N VAL A 196 -13.46 -9.67 21.42
CA VAL A 196 -12.31 -10.03 22.26
C VAL A 196 -11.45 -8.78 22.43
N ARG A 197 -11.29 -8.33 23.67
CA ARG A 197 -10.47 -7.14 23.97
C ARG A 197 -9.03 -7.37 23.48
N LEU A 198 -8.42 -6.33 22.94
CA LEU A 198 -7.03 -6.35 22.51
C LEU A 198 -6.18 -5.59 23.54
N GLU A 199 -5.10 -6.21 23.98
CA GLU A 199 -4.03 -5.55 24.72
C GLU A 199 -2.78 -5.45 23.84
N ASN A 200 -2.26 -4.23 23.73
CA ASN A 200 -1.03 -3.97 22.99
C ASN A 200 0.13 -4.05 23.98
N LEU A 201 1.11 -4.88 23.64
CA LEU A 201 2.32 -5.15 24.40
C LEU A 201 3.54 -4.71 23.60
N TYR A 202 4.59 -4.32 24.30
CA TYR A 202 5.88 -3.92 23.79
C TYR A 202 6.94 -4.82 24.37
N MET A 203 7.68 -5.51 23.51
CA MET A 203 8.70 -6.47 23.93
C MET A 203 10.10 -5.94 23.63
N VAL A 204 10.96 -5.88 24.65
CA VAL A 204 12.31 -5.31 24.55
C VAL A 204 13.31 -6.11 25.37
N GLY A 205 14.46 -6.43 24.78
CA GLY A 205 15.56 -7.06 25.48
C GLY A 205 16.46 -6.00 26.12
N ASP A 206 16.89 -6.22 27.36
CA ASP A 206 17.83 -5.37 28.07
C ASP A 206 19.07 -6.17 28.49
N LYS A 207 20.24 -5.77 27.97
CA LYS A 207 21.53 -6.41 28.27
C LYS A 207 22.02 -6.15 29.69
N THR A 208 21.45 -5.17 30.39
CA THR A 208 21.85 -4.85 31.77
C THR A 208 21.17 -5.76 32.78
N SER A 209 19.93 -6.15 32.51
CA SER A 209 19.17 -7.12 33.31
C SER A 209 19.22 -8.54 32.75
N ASP A 210 19.84 -8.74 31.58
CA ASP A 210 19.88 -10.00 30.83
C ASP A 210 18.49 -10.63 30.68
N SER A 211 17.49 -9.77 30.41
CA SER A 211 16.08 -10.17 30.42
C SER A 211 15.30 -9.53 29.28
N VAL A 212 14.31 -10.28 28.78
CA VAL A 212 13.30 -9.78 27.84
C VAL A 212 12.10 -9.27 28.62
N HIS A 213 11.86 -7.97 28.54
CA HIS A 213 10.71 -7.29 29.14
C HIS A 213 9.51 -7.35 28.19
N LEU A 214 8.33 -7.61 28.74
CA LEU A 214 7.05 -7.54 28.04
C LEU A 214 6.15 -6.56 28.79
N LEU A 215 5.98 -5.37 28.23
CA LEU A 215 5.32 -4.24 28.88
C LEU A 215 4.05 -3.85 28.14
N PRO A 216 2.95 -3.44 28.80
CA PRO A 216 1.83 -2.84 28.11
C PRO A 216 2.26 -1.60 27.33
N THR A 217 1.86 -1.46 26.06
CA THR A 217 2.13 -0.26 25.25
C THR A 217 1.35 0.93 25.80
N LEU A 218 0.11 0.71 26.24
CA LEU A 218 -0.76 1.75 26.76
C LEU A 218 -1.20 1.42 28.20
N LEU A 219 -0.97 2.36 29.12
CA LEU A 219 -1.52 2.33 30.47
C LEU A 219 -2.64 3.37 30.58
N ARG A 220 -3.87 2.91 30.83
CA ARG A 220 -5.07 3.76 30.90
C ARG A 220 -5.24 4.66 29.65
N GLY A 221 -4.90 4.14 28.47
CA GLY A 221 -5.01 4.85 27.19
C GLY A 221 -3.90 5.86 26.90
N ARG A 222 -2.87 5.95 27.74
CA ARG A 222 -1.68 6.80 27.53
C ARG A 222 -0.44 5.92 27.29
N PRO A 223 0.58 6.43 26.58
CA PRO A 223 1.86 5.72 26.43
C PRO A 223 2.41 5.28 27.79
N ASN A 224 2.93 4.05 27.85
CA ASN A 224 3.52 3.53 29.08
C ASN A 224 4.84 4.28 29.43
N PRO A 225 4.91 4.95 30.59
CA PRO A 225 6.08 5.72 30.99
C PRO A 225 7.35 4.89 31.15
N GLU A 226 7.23 3.61 31.54
CA GLU A 226 8.38 2.72 31.70
C GLU A 226 9.01 2.36 30.35
N ALA A 227 8.17 1.97 29.38
CA ALA A 227 8.62 1.70 28.02
C ALA A 227 9.19 2.95 27.34
N GLU A 228 8.55 4.12 27.54
CA GLU A 228 9.04 5.41 27.05
C GLU A 228 10.41 5.77 27.68
N ARG A 229 10.60 5.52 28.98
CA ARG A 229 11.89 5.75 29.65
C ARG A 229 12.98 4.85 29.10
N LEU A 230 12.71 3.54 28.98
CA LEU A 230 13.66 2.58 28.43
C LEU A 230 14.08 2.98 27.01
N ASP A 231 13.11 3.33 26.16
CA ASP A 231 13.37 3.73 24.78
C ASP A 231 14.14 5.06 24.68
N ALA A 232 13.77 6.06 25.50
CA ALA A 232 14.46 7.35 25.55
C ALA A 232 15.91 7.22 26.03
N GLU A 233 16.19 6.33 26.99
CA GLU A 233 17.56 6.04 27.45
C GLU A 233 18.41 5.38 26.37
N ALA A 234 17.82 4.50 25.55
CA ALA A 234 18.50 3.88 24.42
C ALA A 234 18.86 4.89 23.32
N HIS A 235 17.97 5.84 23.02
CA HIS A 235 18.18 6.85 21.98
C HIS A 235 19.09 8.01 22.40
N ARG A 236 19.18 8.34 23.70
CA ARG A 236 20.09 9.39 24.23
C ARG A 236 21.58 9.07 24.03
N GLY A 237 21.95 7.80 23.86
CA GLY A 237 23.34 7.37 23.66
C GLY A 237 23.97 7.76 22.30
N GLN A 238 23.20 8.27 21.34
CA GLN A 238 23.70 8.60 19.99
C GLN A 238 24.19 10.05 19.79
N ARG A 239 23.97 10.98 20.74
CA ARG A 239 24.15 12.43 20.50
C ARG A 239 25.29 13.14 21.25
N ARG A 240 26.19 12.45 21.96
CA ARG A 240 27.38 13.09 22.58
C ARG A 240 28.68 12.63 21.92
N GLY A 241 29.32 13.54 21.20
CA GLY A 241 30.60 13.32 20.54
C GLY A 241 31.78 13.22 21.50
N GLY A 242 32.86 12.58 21.00
CA GLY A 242 34.22 12.87 21.46
C GLY A 242 34.85 11.91 22.46
N ALA A 243 34.73 10.59 22.30
CA ALA A 243 35.74 9.61 22.76
C ALA A 243 35.46 8.25 22.11
N LYS A 244 36.51 7.53 21.69
CA LYS A 244 36.44 6.13 21.23
C LYS A 244 36.05 5.23 22.41
N MET A 245 34.77 5.19 22.74
CA MET A 245 34.17 4.11 23.50
C MET A 245 32.91 3.73 22.75
N GLN A 246 32.91 2.56 22.10
CA GLN A 246 31.72 2.06 21.43
C GLN A 246 30.56 2.09 22.44
N PRO A 247 29.48 2.86 22.20
CA PRO A 247 28.35 2.83 23.11
C PRO A 247 27.75 1.42 23.04
N ARG A 248 27.92 0.63 24.11
CA ARG A 248 27.23 -0.64 24.27
C ARG A 248 25.73 -0.35 24.20
N ARG A 249 25.08 -0.71 23.09
CA ARG A 249 23.62 -0.66 22.97
C ARG A 249 23.05 -1.47 24.15
N ARG A 250 22.42 -0.78 25.11
CA ARG A 250 21.84 -1.39 26.31
C ARG A 250 20.63 -2.26 25.96
N LEU A 251 19.79 -1.78 25.05
CA LEU A 251 18.64 -2.53 24.55
C LEU A 251 18.98 -3.31 23.27
N PHE A 252 18.24 -4.40 23.07
CA PHE A 252 18.27 -5.20 21.86
C PHE A 252 16.86 -5.68 21.49
N THR A 253 16.65 -5.94 20.20
CA THR A 253 15.45 -6.62 19.72
C THR A 253 15.57 -8.10 20.08
N PRO A 254 14.64 -8.68 20.87
CA PRO A 254 14.66 -10.11 21.20
C PRO A 254 14.73 -10.96 19.93
N SER A 255 15.48 -12.06 19.99
CA SER A 255 15.54 -13.04 18.92
C SER A 255 14.20 -13.78 18.79
N ARG A 256 13.93 -14.33 17.61
CA ARG A 256 12.68 -15.05 17.33
C ARG A 256 12.46 -16.22 18.29
N LEU A 257 13.53 -16.92 18.67
CA LEU A 257 13.51 -18.01 19.64
C LEU A 257 13.11 -17.51 21.02
N GLU A 258 13.78 -16.47 21.53
CA GLU A 258 13.45 -15.88 22.84
C GLU A 258 12.00 -15.40 22.89
N VAL A 259 11.47 -14.83 21.79
CA VAL A 259 10.06 -14.43 21.71
C VAL A 259 9.15 -15.65 21.81
N VAL A 260 9.39 -16.69 21.03
CA VAL A 260 8.54 -17.91 21.03
C VAL A 260 8.56 -18.60 22.40
N GLU A 261 9.73 -18.77 23.00
CA GLU A 261 9.89 -19.33 24.34
C GLU A 261 9.13 -18.50 25.37
N ARG A 262 9.30 -17.16 25.34
CA ARG A 262 8.64 -16.27 26.29
C ARG A 262 7.11 -16.30 26.15
N LEU A 263 6.59 -16.39 24.93
CA LEU A 263 5.15 -16.55 24.70
C LEU A 263 4.65 -17.92 25.19
N GLY A 264 5.44 -18.98 25.00
CA GLY A 264 5.14 -20.31 25.52
C GLY A 264 5.05 -20.35 27.05
N GLU A 265 6.06 -19.80 27.74
CA GLU A 265 6.11 -19.70 29.20
C GLU A 265 4.92 -18.96 29.80
N GLN A 266 4.42 -17.93 29.11
CA GLN A 266 3.28 -17.13 29.56
C GLN A 266 1.92 -17.66 29.08
N GLY A 267 1.90 -18.81 28.41
CA GLY A 267 0.66 -19.40 27.88
C GLY A 267 -0.02 -18.54 26.82
N LEU A 268 0.75 -17.76 26.05
CA LEU A 268 0.28 -16.83 25.03
C LEU A 268 0.17 -17.45 23.62
N LEU A 269 0.47 -18.74 23.48
CA LEU A 269 0.29 -19.51 22.25
C LEU A 269 -1.19 -19.96 22.07
N PRO A 270 -1.68 -20.17 20.83
CA PRO A 270 -0.96 -20.05 19.56
C PRO A 270 -0.72 -18.60 19.14
N ALA A 271 0.36 -18.37 18.37
CA ALA A 271 0.77 -17.05 17.92
C ALA A 271 0.98 -16.97 16.40
N ILE A 272 0.56 -15.85 15.80
CA ILE A 272 0.95 -15.45 14.44
C ILE A 272 2.05 -14.41 14.55
N TYR A 273 3.21 -14.69 13.96
CA TYR A 273 4.39 -13.84 14.01
C TYR A 273 4.60 -13.20 12.63
N PHE A 274 4.29 -11.90 12.52
CA PHE A 274 4.38 -11.17 11.27
C PHE A 274 5.81 -10.71 10.96
N ILE A 275 6.31 -11.14 9.80
CA ILE A 275 7.61 -10.77 9.23
C ILE A 275 7.39 -10.35 7.76
N PHE A 276 7.83 -9.16 7.37
CA PHE A 276 7.58 -8.63 6.01
C PHE A 276 8.52 -9.17 4.91
N SER A 277 9.20 -10.28 5.16
CA SER A 277 10.08 -10.94 4.18
C SER A 277 9.80 -12.44 4.17
N ARG A 278 9.65 -12.99 2.96
CA ARG A 278 9.35 -14.41 2.70
C ARG A 278 10.49 -15.30 3.22
N ASN A 279 11.70 -15.05 2.72
CA ASN A 279 12.91 -15.76 3.14
C ASN A 279 13.13 -15.66 4.66
N ALA A 280 12.77 -14.52 5.26
CA ALA A 280 12.87 -14.34 6.70
C ALA A 280 11.85 -15.18 7.50
N CYS A 281 10.67 -15.48 6.94
CA CYS A 281 9.70 -16.42 7.52
C CYS A 281 10.24 -17.86 7.46
N ASP A 282 10.76 -18.29 6.31
CA ASP A 282 11.35 -19.63 6.14
C ASP A 282 12.54 -19.86 7.07
N GLU A 283 13.39 -18.85 7.20
CA GLU A 283 14.54 -18.87 8.11
C GLU A 283 14.08 -18.87 9.57
N ALA A 284 13.01 -18.16 9.93
CA ALA A 284 12.46 -18.19 11.29
C ALA A 284 11.99 -19.60 11.69
N ALA A 285 11.23 -20.26 10.80
CA ALA A 285 10.77 -21.62 11.02
C ALA A 285 11.96 -22.61 11.11
N ALA A 286 12.98 -22.45 10.25
CA ALA A 286 14.18 -23.29 10.33
C ALA A 286 15.05 -23.03 11.56
N GLN A 287 15.13 -21.80 12.07
CA GLN A 287 15.82 -21.50 13.32
C GLN A 287 15.17 -22.23 14.49
N CYS A 288 13.83 -22.26 14.55
CA CYS A 288 13.11 -23.03 15.56
C CYS A 288 13.40 -24.53 15.46
N LEU A 289 13.45 -25.08 14.24
CA LEU A 289 13.80 -26.47 14.00
C LEU A 289 15.25 -26.77 14.44
N ARG A 290 16.23 -25.95 14.06
CA ARG A 290 17.64 -26.10 14.48
C ARG A 290 17.84 -26.02 15.99
N ALA A 291 17.02 -25.22 16.67
CA ALA A 291 17.02 -25.09 18.12
C ALA A 291 16.24 -26.21 18.84
N ASN A 292 15.67 -27.18 18.12
CA ASN A 292 14.86 -28.28 18.64
C ASN A 292 13.63 -27.81 19.45
N VAL A 293 13.04 -26.67 19.08
CA VAL A 293 11.79 -26.20 19.68
C VAL A 293 10.69 -27.21 19.36
N THR A 294 10.11 -27.83 20.38
CA THR A 294 9.00 -28.80 20.25
C THR A 294 7.77 -28.27 20.97
N LEU A 295 6.72 -27.96 20.21
CA LEU A 295 5.46 -27.41 20.73
C LEU A 295 4.27 -28.37 20.56
N THR A 296 4.54 -29.61 20.15
CA THR A 296 3.53 -30.63 19.82
C THR A 296 3.66 -31.89 20.67
N SER A 297 2.54 -32.60 20.85
CA SER A 297 2.52 -33.96 21.39
C SER A 297 2.78 -35.02 20.29
N PRO A 298 3.14 -36.27 20.66
CA PRO A 298 3.27 -37.37 19.71
C PRO A 298 1.99 -37.63 18.88
N GLU A 299 0.81 -37.47 19.48
CA GLU A 299 -0.48 -37.63 18.81
C GLU A 299 -0.73 -36.51 17.79
N GLU A 300 -0.43 -35.27 18.17
CA GLU A 300 -0.52 -34.12 17.26
C GLU A 300 0.41 -34.31 16.05
N ARG A 301 1.61 -34.86 16.24
CA ARG A 301 2.54 -35.18 15.14
C ARG A 301 1.97 -36.20 14.16
N THR A 302 1.35 -37.26 14.66
CA THR A 302 0.71 -38.26 13.80
C THR A 302 -0.40 -37.63 12.99
N ARG A 303 -1.25 -36.82 13.62
CA ARG A 303 -2.33 -36.10 12.94
C ARG A 303 -1.80 -35.14 11.86
N ILE A 304 -0.72 -34.43 12.13
CA ILE A 304 -0.06 -33.55 11.16
C ILE A 304 0.40 -34.34 9.93
N ARG A 305 1.02 -35.52 10.11
CA ARG A 305 1.44 -36.37 8.98
C ARG A 305 0.26 -36.81 8.14
N GLU A 306 -0.83 -37.26 8.76
CA GLU A 306 -2.05 -37.66 8.05
C GLU A 306 -2.58 -36.53 7.17
N ILE A 307 -2.63 -35.30 7.70
CA ILE A 307 -3.09 -34.12 6.94
C ILE A 307 -2.13 -33.81 5.79
N ALA A 308 -0.82 -33.83 6.03
CA ALA A 308 0.18 -33.55 5.01
C ALA A 308 0.16 -34.59 3.89
N GLU A 309 0.12 -35.89 4.22
CA GLU A 309 0.07 -37.00 3.28
C GLU A 309 -1.23 -36.97 2.46
N ALA A 310 -2.38 -36.74 3.09
CA ALA A 310 -3.67 -36.65 2.39
C ALA A 310 -3.72 -35.51 1.37
N ARG A 311 -3.00 -34.40 1.61
CA ARG A 311 -2.99 -33.22 0.73
C ARG A 311 -1.88 -33.25 -0.31
N LEU A 312 -0.73 -33.85 0.01
CA LEU A 312 0.49 -33.77 -0.81
C LEU A 312 0.85 -35.09 -1.49
N GLY A 313 0.20 -36.20 -1.14
CA GLY A 313 0.50 -37.53 -1.69
C GLY A 313 0.21 -37.71 -3.19
N ALA A 314 -0.43 -36.72 -3.83
CA ALA A 314 -0.65 -36.71 -5.28
C ALA A 314 0.48 -36.04 -6.09
N LEU A 315 1.45 -35.40 -5.42
CA LEU A 315 2.60 -34.77 -6.06
C LEU A 315 3.71 -35.80 -6.28
N GLU A 316 4.53 -35.59 -7.33
CA GLU A 316 5.68 -36.45 -7.62
C GLU A 316 6.79 -36.26 -6.57
N ASP A 317 7.53 -37.33 -6.26
CA ASP A 317 8.58 -37.30 -5.24
C ASP A 317 9.71 -36.29 -5.57
N SER A 318 10.06 -36.15 -6.85
CA SER A 318 11.03 -35.15 -7.33
C SER A 318 10.56 -33.71 -7.08
N ASP A 319 9.26 -33.45 -7.27
CA ASP A 319 8.67 -32.14 -7.00
C ASP A 319 8.67 -31.85 -5.49
N LEU A 320 8.34 -32.84 -4.67
CA LEU A 320 8.36 -32.74 -3.20
C LEU A 320 9.78 -32.48 -2.66
N GLU A 321 10.80 -33.06 -3.28
CA GLU A 321 12.20 -32.84 -2.93
C GLU A 321 12.62 -31.37 -3.17
N VAL A 322 12.37 -30.85 -4.39
CA VAL A 322 12.68 -29.45 -4.74
C VAL A 322 11.88 -28.45 -3.90
N LEU A 323 10.65 -28.79 -3.54
CA LEU A 323 9.83 -27.98 -2.63
C LEU A 323 10.29 -28.04 -1.16
N GLY A 324 11.25 -28.89 -0.82
CA GLY A 324 11.75 -29.03 0.54
C GLY A 324 10.74 -29.67 1.50
N PHE A 325 9.93 -30.62 1.01
CA PHE A 325 8.85 -31.25 1.77
C PHE A 325 9.29 -31.84 3.12
N GLN A 326 10.46 -32.51 3.16
CA GLN A 326 10.97 -33.10 4.41
C GLN A 326 11.25 -32.04 5.49
N ARG A 327 11.82 -30.89 5.10
CA ARG A 327 12.03 -29.76 6.01
C ARG A 327 10.69 -29.17 6.45
N PHE A 328 9.75 -29.02 5.53
CA PHE A 328 8.42 -28.50 5.81
C PHE A 328 7.66 -29.39 6.81
N LEU A 329 7.64 -30.71 6.59
CA LEU A 329 7.00 -31.67 7.48
C LEU A 329 7.63 -31.66 8.88
N ALA A 330 8.97 -31.65 8.96
CA ALA A 330 9.68 -31.58 10.24
C ALA A 330 9.37 -30.29 11.02
N GLN A 331 9.18 -29.16 10.34
CA GLN A 331 8.75 -27.91 10.98
C GLN A 331 7.32 -28.06 11.54
N LEU A 332 6.39 -28.54 10.72
CA LEU A 332 5.00 -28.75 11.14
C LEU A 332 4.92 -29.67 12.35
N GLU A 333 5.64 -30.80 12.32
CA GLU A 333 5.71 -31.76 13.43
C GLU A 333 6.24 -31.15 14.72
N ASN A 334 7.02 -30.07 14.67
CA ASN A 334 7.47 -29.33 15.85
C ASN A 334 6.48 -28.25 16.31
N GLY A 335 5.36 -28.07 15.60
CA GLY A 335 4.32 -27.09 15.90
C GLY A 335 4.63 -25.69 15.38
N VAL A 336 5.52 -25.57 14.40
CA VAL A 336 5.98 -24.30 13.83
C VAL A 336 5.85 -24.34 12.30
N ALA A 337 5.42 -23.24 11.68
CA ALA A 337 5.34 -23.17 10.22
C ALA A 337 5.66 -21.77 9.69
N ALA A 338 6.10 -21.69 8.44
CA ALA A 338 6.07 -20.46 7.67
C ALA A 338 4.74 -20.35 6.90
N HIS A 339 4.29 -19.12 6.60
CA HIS A 339 3.15 -18.85 5.73
C HIS A 339 3.35 -17.58 4.90
N HIS A 340 3.56 -17.71 3.59
CA HIS A 340 3.69 -16.58 2.70
C HIS A 340 3.35 -16.91 1.24
N ALA A 341 3.23 -15.88 0.41
CA ALA A 341 2.86 -16.03 -1.00
C ALA A 341 3.81 -16.90 -1.85
N GLY A 342 5.10 -16.97 -1.48
CA GLY A 342 6.11 -17.82 -2.16
C GLY A 342 5.97 -19.33 -1.89
N MET A 343 5.11 -19.75 -0.96
CA MET A 343 4.80 -21.16 -0.76
C MET A 343 3.79 -21.63 -1.81
N VAL A 344 3.96 -22.86 -2.29
CA VAL A 344 2.97 -23.49 -3.17
C VAL A 344 1.61 -23.60 -2.46
N PRO A 345 0.48 -23.45 -3.18
CA PRO A 345 -0.85 -23.49 -2.57
C PRO A 345 -1.12 -24.71 -1.67
N PRO A 346 -0.77 -25.95 -2.06
CA PRO A 346 -0.98 -27.11 -1.20
C PRO A 346 -0.27 -27.03 0.15
N PHE A 347 0.94 -26.46 0.22
CA PHE A 347 1.65 -26.29 1.50
C PHE A 347 0.95 -25.27 2.40
N LYS A 348 0.45 -24.16 1.83
CA LYS A 348 -0.30 -23.15 2.59
C LYS A 348 -1.56 -23.76 3.19
N GLU A 349 -2.30 -24.55 2.41
CA GLU A 349 -3.52 -25.23 2.86
C GLU A 349 -3.24 -26.23 3.99
N VAL A 350 -2.12 -26.97 3.94
CA VAL A 350 -1.70 -27.84 5.06
C VAL A 350 -1.43 -27.00 6.31
N VAL A 351 -0.70 -25.89 6.22
CA VAL A 351 -0.46 -24.99 7.35
C VAL A 351 -1.76 -24.44 7.92
N GLU A 352 -2.68 -24.02 7.05
CA GLU A 352 -3.97 -23.46 7.42
C GLU A 352 -4.84 -24.48 8.16
N ASN A 353 -4.96 -25.70 7.62
CA ASN A 353 -5.72 -26.79 8.24
C ASN A 353 -5.14 -27.16 9.61
N CYS A 354 -3.81 -27.35 9.68
CA CYS A 354 -3.13 -27.68 10.92
C CYS A 354 -3.23 -26.55 11.96
N PHE A 355 -3.28 -25.29 11.55
CA PHE A 355 -3.47 -24.16 12.46
C PHE A 355 -4.92 -24.08 12.99
N ILE A 356 -5.90 -24.30 12.13
CA ILE A 356 -7.33 -24.33 12.49
C ILE A 356 -7.63 -25.49 13.45
N GLU A 357 -7.06 -26.67 13.22
CA GLU A 357 -7.15 -27.82 14.14
C GLU A 357 -6.35 -27.59 15.45
N GLY A 358 -5.60 -26.49 15.55
CA GLY A 358 -4.83 -26.14 16.75
C GLY A 358 -3.53 -26.93 16.92
N LEU A 359 -3.06 -27.62 15.88
CA LEU A 359 -1.84 -28.45 15.89
C LEU A 359 -0.58 -27.57 15.80
N ILE A 360 -0.61 -26.51 15.01
CA ILE A 360 0.49 -25.54 14.90
C ILE A 360 0.33 -24.45 15.96
N LYS A 361 1.38 -24.21 16.75
CA LYS A 361 1.38 -23.22 17.83
C LYS A 361 2.00 -21.89 17.42
N VAL A 362 2.90 -21.89 16.43
CA VAL A 362 3.52 -20.66 15.91
C VAL A 362 3.53 -20.66 14.39
N VAL A 363 3.00 -19.60 13.78
CA VAL A 363 3.08 -19.38 12.32
C VAL A 363 3.85 -18.09 12.06
N PHE A 364 4.98 -18.19 11.34
CA PHE A 364 5.72 -17.04 10.83
C PHE A 364 5.15 -16.62 9.49
N ALA A 365 4.46 -15.48 9.45
CA ALA A 365 3.65 -15.09 8.31
C ALA A 365 4.03 -13.73 7.72
N THR A 366 3.85 -13.57 6.41
CA THR A 366 3.80 -12.24 5.79
C THR A 366 2.43 -11.59 5.97
N GLU A 367 2.32 -10.28 5.68
CA GLU A 367 1.08 -9.49 5.75
C GLU A 367 -0.11 -10.12 4.99
N THR A 368 0.16 -10.89 3.93
CA THR A 368 -0.86 -11.58 3.13
C THR A 368 -1.80 -12.45 3.95
N LEU A 369 -1.33 -12.99 5.08
CA LEU A 369 -2.16 -13.80 5.97
C LEU A 369 -3.25 -12.99 6.68
N ALA A 370 -2.97 -11.71 6.96
CA ALA A 370 -3.90 -10.85 7.67
C ALA A 370 -5.14 -10.52 6.86
N VAL A 371 -5.13 -10.77 5.55
CA VAL A 371 -6.14 -10.29 4.60
C VAL A 371 -6.99 -11.43 4.01
N GLY A 372 -6.59 -12.70 4.18
CA GLY A 372 -7.11 -13.77 3.31
C GLY A 372 -8.01 -14.84 3.93
N ILE A 373 -7.85 -15.17 5.22
CA ILE A 373 -8.39 -16.44 5.78
C ILE A 373 -8.76 -16.26 7.24
N ASN A 374 -9.83 -16.90 7.72
CA ASN A 374 -10.19 -16.88 9.14
C ASN A 374 -9.27 -17.76 10.00
N MET A 375 -8.05 -17.27 10.29
CA MET A 375 -7.12 -17.89 11.25
C MET A 375 -6.84 -16.97 12.44
N PRO A 376 -7.71 -16.96 13.46
CA PRO A 376 -7.46 -16.20 14.69
C PRO A 376 -6.45 -16.93 15.58
N ALA A 377 -5.49 -16.18 16.11
CA ALA A 377 -4.50 -16.65 17.07
C ALA A 377 -4.79 -16.05 18.45
N ARG A 378 -4.22 -16.58 19.53
CA ARG A 378 -4.29 -15.91 20.84
C ARG A 378 -3.46 -14.64 20.85
N THR A 379 -2.28 -14.72 20.24
CA THR A 379 -1.31 -13.61 20.17
C THR A 379 -0.89 -13.31 18.73
N VAL A 380 -0.68 -12.03 18.44
CA VAL A 380 -0.02 -11.57 17.22
C VAL A 380 1.29 -10.90 17.61
N VAL A 381 2.37 -11.23 16.92
CA VAL A 381 3.67 -10.56 17.07
C VAL A 381 3.98 -9.78 15.80
N ILE A 382 4.47 -8.55 15.93
CA ILE A 382 4.89 -7.71 14.81
C ILE A 382 6.38 -7.40 14.97
N GLU A 383 7.23 -7.98 14.11
CA GLU A 383 8.70 -7.86 14.20
C GLU A 383 9.18 -6.43 13.93
N LYS A 384 8.57 -5.78 12.93
CA LYS A 384 8.95 -4.44 12.46
C LYS A 384 7.68 -3.65 12.14
N LEU A 385 7.75 -2.33 12.25
CA LEU A 385 6.68 -1.41 11.87
C LEU A 385 6.95 -0.69 10.54
N SER A 386 7.97 -1.13 9.80
CA SER A 386 8.26 -0.65 8.46
C SER A 386 8.35 -1.81 7.49
N LYS A 387 7.79 -1.62 6.29
CA LYS A 387 7.83 -2.59 5.19
C LYS A 387 8.48 -1.97 3.96
N PHE A 388 9.11 -2.81 3.14
CA PHE A 388 9.72 -2.38 1.88
C PHE A 388 8.67 -2.43 0.77
N THR A 389 8.48 -1.33 0.04
CA THR A 389 7.48 -1.23 -1.05
C THR A 389 8.05 -1.54 -2.43
N GLY A 390 9.31 -1.95 -2.53
CA GLY A 390 10.04 -2.12 -3.81
C GLY A 390 11.08 -1.03 -4.03
N ASP A 391 10.76 0.21 -3.64
CA ASP A 391 11.66 1.36 -3.78
C ASP A 391 12.17 1.90 -2.44
N HIS A 392 11.30 1.93 -1.43
CA HIS A 392 11.60 2.54 -0.13
C HIS A 392 10.92 1.81 1.02
N HIS A 393 11.45 2.02 2.23
CA HIS A 393 10.77 1.56 3.44
C HIS A 393 9.69 2.55 3.83
N THR A 394 8.45 2.06 3.96
CA THR A 394 7.29 2.82 4.42
C THR A 394 6.86 2.32 5.78
N PHE A 395 6.49 3.25 6.66
CA PHE A 395 5.94 2.95 7.98
C PHE A 395 4.51 2.42 7.86
N LEU A 396 4.13 1.45 8.69
CA LEU A 396 2.78 0.89 8.66
C LEU A 396 1.74 1.97 8.97
N THR A 397 0.65 1.93 8.21
CA THR A 397 -0.53 2.75 8.47
C THR A 397 -1.36 2.18 9.62
N PRO A 398 -2.21 3.00 10.28
CA PRO A 398 -3.15 2.49 11.29
C PRO A 398 -4.08 1.39 10.78
N GLY A 399 -4.46 1.44 9.49
CA GLY A 399 -5.31 0.42 8.87
C GLY A 399 -4.60 -0.93 8.79
N GLU A 400 -3.38 -0.96 8.25
CA GLU A 400 -2.54 -2.17 8.18
C GLU A 400 -2.27 -2.73 9.58
N TYR A 401 -1.92 -1.87 10.54
CA TYR A 401 -1.71 -2.28 11.93
C TYR A 401 -2.96 -2.95 12.54
N THR A 402 -4.14 -2.38 12.28
CA THR A 402 -5.42 -2.93 12.74
C THR A 402 -5.76 -4.26 12.06
N GLN A 403 -5.43 -4.43 10.78
CA GLN A 403 -5.61 -5.69 10.05
C GLN A 403 -4.73 -6.80 10.65
N LEU A 404 -3.45 -6.52 10.92
CA LEU A 404 -2.52 -7.47 11.54
C LEU A 404 -3.00 -7.87 12.96
N THR A 405 -3.21 -6.88 13.82
CA THR A 405 -3.58 -7.10 15.23
C THR A 405 -5.01 -7.63 15.39
N GLY A 406 -5.88 -7.41 14.39
CA GLY A 406 -7.23 -7.95 14.33
C GLY A 406 -7.30 -9.48 14.39
N ARG A 407 -6.18 -10.17 14.14
CA ARG A 407 -6.05 -11.64 14.24
C ARG A 407 -5.83 -12.15 15.67
N ALA A 408 -5.53 -11.28 16.65
CA ALA A 408 -5.25 -11.69 18.03
C ALA A 408 -6.51 -11.80 18.90
N GLY A 409 -6.77 -12.94 19.52
CA GLY A 409 -7.96 -13.23 20.31
C GLY A 409 -9.01 -14.00 19.50
N ARG A 410 -9.26 -15.24 19.90
CA ARG A 410 -10.23 -16.15 19.30
C ARG A 410 -11.59 -15.99 19.99
N ARG A 411 -12.62 -15.60 19.23
CA ARG A 411 -13.99 -15.42 19.76
C ARG A 411 -14.49 -16.73 20.37
N GLY A 412 -15.02 -16.67 21.59
CA GLY A 412 -15.55 -17.83 22.31
C GLY A 412 -14.49 -18.69 23.02
N ILE A 413 -13.20 -18.42 22.80
CA ILE A 413 -12.10 -19.17 23.44
C ILE A 413 -11.25 -18.23 24.31
N ASP A 414 -10.81 -17.09 23.77
CA ASP A 414 -9.97 -16.14 24.47
C ASP A 414 -10.81 -14.97 25.01
N THR A 415 -10.56 -14.57 26.26
CA THR A 415 -11.14 -13.34 26.84
C THR A 415 -10.36 -12.09 26.46
N LEU A 416 -9.08 -12.26 26.10
CA LEU A 416 -8.13 -11.21 25.80
C LEU A 416 -7.17 -11.68 24.71
N GLY A 417 -7.06 -10.91 23.63
CA GLY A 417 -6.06 -11.09 22.58
C GLY A 417 -4.87 -10.17 22.83
N GLN A 418 -3.68 -10.62 22.46
CA GLN A 418 -2.43 -9.89 22.68
C GLN A 418 -1.79 -9.49 21.35
N ALA A 419 -1.40 -8.22 21.21
CA ALA A 419 -0.62 -7.71 20.09
C ALA A 419 0.75 -7.25 20.59
N VAL A 420 1.81 -8.00 20.27
CA VAL A 420 3.17 -7.75 20.73
C VAL A 420 3.97 -7.06 19.63
N VAL A 421 4.45 -5.85 19.88
CA VAL A 421 5.38 -5.14 19.00
C VAL A 421 6.80 -5.24 19.56
N LEU A 422 7.76 -5.65 18.74
CA LEU A 422 9.15 -5.75 19.16
C LEU A 422 9.86 -4.39 19.11
N TRP A 423 10.77 -4.17 20.06
CA TRP A 423 11.62 -2.98 20.07
C TRP A 423 12.52 -2.92 18.82
N SER A 424 12.67 -1.72 18.27
CA SER A 424 13.55 -1.44 17.14
C SER A 424 14.31 -0.14 17.38
N PRO A 425 15.60 -0.05 17.03
CA PRO A 425 16.38 1.19 17.15
C PRO A 425 15.98 2.27 16.13
N PHE A 426 15.05 1.96 15.21
CA PHE A 426 14.65 2.86 14.12
C PHE A 426 13.26 3.46 14.31
N VAL A 427 12.48 2.97 15.28
CA VAL A 427 11.10 3.38 15.53
C VAL A 427 10.97 3.73 17.01
N GLY A 428 10.61 4.98 17.30
CA GLY A 428 10.43 5.44 18.68
C GLY A 428 9.17 4.86 19.31
N PHE A 429 9.19 4.67 20.63
CA PHE A 429 8.03 4.17 21.37
C PHE A 429 6.78 5.06 21.23
N ASP A 430 6.96 6.38 21.06
CA ASP A 430 5.86 7.33 20.79
C ASP A 430 5.09 6.97 19.51
N GLN A 431 5.79 6.54 18.46
CA GLN A 431 5.18 6.10 17.21
C GLN A 431 4.42 4.78 17.38
N VAL A 432 4.99 3.84 18.16
CA VAL A 432 4.33 2.56 18.51
C VAL A 432 3.03 2.83 19.28
N ALA A 433 3.09 3.71 20.29
CA ALA A 433 1.94 4.07 21.10
C ALA A 433 0.86 4.80 20.29
N ALA A 434 1.25 5.65 19.33
CA ALA A 434 0.32 6.30 18.42
C ALA A 434 -0.44 5.30 17.53
N LEU A 435 0.24 4.29 16.98
CA LEU A 435 -0.41 3.21 16.23
C LEU A 435 -1.36 2.40 17.13
N ALA A 436 -0.91 1.99 18.32
CA ALA A 436 -1.73 1.24 19.26
C ALA A 436 -2.97 2.01 19.76
N ALA A 437 -2.91 3.34 19.77
CA ALA A 437 -4.03 4.21 20.13
C ALA A 437 -5.00 4.46 18.97
N SER A 438 -4.55 4.29 17.72
CA SER A 438 -5.34 4.56 16.51
C SER A 438 -6.26 3.37 16.22
N ARG A 439 -7.58 3.56 16.35
CA ARG A 439 -8.59 2.48 16.21
C ARG A 439 -9.30 2.41 14.85
N ALA A 440 -9.20 3.47 14.05
CA ALA A 440 -9.88 3.59 12.77
C ALA A 440 -9.03 4.37 11.77
N PHE A 441 -9.18 4.07 10.48
CA PHE A 441 -8.48 4.75 9.39
C PHE A 441 -9.48 5.41 8.44
N HIS A 442 -9.01 6.44 7.74
CA HIS A 442 -9.80 7.15 6.74
C HIS A 442 -9.69 6.45 5.39
N LEU A 443 -10.82 6.05 4.81
CA LEU A 443 -10.89 5.42 3.50
C LEU A 443 -10.83 6.49 2.40
N ASN A 444 -9.88 6.37 1.47
CA ASN A 444 -9.76 7.23 0.30
C ASN A 444 -10.04 6.43 -0.97
N SER A 445 -10.71 7.04 -1.94
CA SER A 445 -10.84 6.46 -3.28
C SER A 445 -9.48 6.34 -3.97
N ALA A 446 -9.27 5.22 -4.65
CA ALA A 446 -8.18 5.03 -5.60
C ALA A 446 -8.65 5.07 -7.07
N PHE A 447 -9.89 5.46 -7.32
CA PHE A 447 -10.50 5.43 -8.64
C PHE A 447 -9.78 6.32 -9.65
N ARG A 448 -9.43 5.71 -10.79
CA ARG A 448 -8.85 6.39 -11.94
C ARG A 448 -9.36 5.74 -13.23
N PRO A 449 -9.63 6.52 -14.28
CA PRO A 449 -9.98 5.95 -15.56
C PRO A 449 -8.86 5.08 -16.14
N THR A 450 -9.15 3.79 -16.37
CA THR A 450 -8.26 2.84 -17.06
C THR A 450 -8.65 2.69 -18.53
N TYR A 451 -7.78 2.11 -19.36
CA TYR A 451 -8.03 1.91 -20.79
C TYR A 451 -9.17 0.92 -21.05
N ASN A 452 -9.14 -0.25 -20.41
CA ASN A 452 -10.25 -1.20 -20.45
C ASN A 452 -11.58 -0.58 -19.98
N MET A 453 -11.57 0.18 -18.88
CA MET A 453 -12.78 0.85 -18.40
C MET A 453 -13.29 1.85 -19.43
N ALA A 454 -12.41 2.67 -20.01
CA ALA A 454 -12.81 3.64 -21.01
C ALA A 454 -13.41 2.99 -22.26
N ALA A 455 -12.81 1.89 -22.73
CA ALA A 455 -13.36 1.12 -23.85
C ALA A 455 -14.74 0.52 -23.50
N ASN A 456 -14.93 -0.03 -22.30
CA ASN A 456 -16.22 -0.57 -21.88
C ASN A 456 -17.30 0.50 -21.69
N LEU A 457 -16.95 1.69 -21.19
CA LEU A 457 -17.87 2.82 -21.10
C LEU A 457 -18.34 3.29 -22.47
N VAL A 458 -17.42 3.45 -23.43
CA VAL A 458 -17.76 3.80 -24.83
C VAL A 458 -18.63 2.72 -25.48
N ARG A 459 -18.40 1.45 -25.15
CA ARG A 459 -19.20 0.32 -25.68
C ARG A 459 -20.64 0.34 -25.19
N SER A 460 -20.84 0.69 -23.92
CA SER A 460 -22.08 0.36 -23.20
C SER A 460 -22.97 1.57 -22.92
N TYR A 461 -22.42 2.78 -23.00
CA TYR A 461 -23.11 4.03 -22.63
C TYR A 461 -22.88 5.12 -23.67
N SER A 462 -23.83 6.07 -23.73
CA SER A 462 -23.62 7.32 -24.45
C SER A 462 -22.53 8.17 -23.78
N SER A 463 -22.02 9.18 -24.51
CA SER A 463 -21.01 10.08 -23.96
C SER A 463 -21.47 10.81 -22.71
N GLU A 464 -22.71 11.31 -22.72
CA GLU A 464 -23.27 12.03 -21.59
C GLU A 464 -23.44 11.11 -20.37
N GLU A 465 -23.93 9.88 -20.57
CA GLU A 465 -24.10 8.89 -19.51
C GLU A 465 -22.75 8.47 -18.90
N ALA A 466 -21.73 8.19 -19.72
CA ALA A 466 -20.40 7.81 -19.23
C ALA A 466 -19.77 8.90 -18.37
N HIS A 467 -19.84 10.17 -18.79
CA HIS A 467 -19.36 11.29 -18.00
C HIS A 467 -20.17 11.47 -16.71
N HIS A 468 -21.49 11.29 -16.78
CA HIS A 468 -22.34 11.34 -15.61
C HIS A 468 -21.95 10.28 -14.58
N LEU A 469 -21.76 9.02 -15.00
CA LEU A 469 -21.35 7.92 -14.13
C LEU A 469 -19.99 8.19 -13.46
N LEU A 470 -19.02 8.75 -14.18
CA LEU A 470 -17.72 9.13 -13.61
C LEU A 470 -17.83 10.26 -12.58
N ASN A 471 -18.78 11.18 -12.76
CA ASN A 471 -19.06 12.24 -11.77
C ASN A 471 -19.73 11.70 -10.50
N LEU A 472 -20.37 10.52 -10.57
CA LEU A 472 -20.92 9.82 -9.41
C LEU A 472 -19.87 8.98 -8.65
N SER A 473 -18.63 8.89 -9.14
CA SER A 473 -17.55 8.14 -8.45
C SER A 473 -17.26 8.67 -7.04
N PHE A 474 -16.75 7.80 -6.17
CA PHE A 474 -16.36 8.21 -4.82
C PHE A 474 -15.17 9.17 -4.87
N ALA A 475 -14.24 8.98 -5.82
CA ALA A 475 -13.15 9.93 -6.07
C ALA A 475 -13.67 11.36 -6.29
N GLN A 476 -14.69 11.53 -7.15
CA GLN A 476 -15.27 12.84 -7.42
C GLN A 476 -16.02 13.38 -6.20
N TYR A 477 -16.80 12.54 -5.52
CA TYR A 477 -17.50 12.91 -4.29
C TYR A 477 -16.56 13.44 -3.19
N GLN A 478 -15.44 12.75 -2.95
CA GLN A 478 -14.43 13.18 -2.00
C GLN A 478 -13.76 14.48 -2.44
N ALA A 479 -13.43 14.62 -3.73
CA ALA A 479 -12.84 15.83 -4.28
C ALA A 479 -13.74 17.05 -4.09
N ASP A 480 -15.04 16.92 -4.36
CA ASP A 480 -16.02 18.01 -4.21
C ASP A 480 -16.20 18.41 -2.74
N ARG A 481 -16.35 17.43 -1.84
CA ARG A 481 -16.46 17.67 -0.40
C ARG A 481 -15.20 18.33 0.18
N ASP A 482 -14.03 17.89 -0.26
CA ASP A 482 -12.76 18.49 0.15
C ASP A 482 -12.57 19.89 -0.43
N LEU A 483 -13.04 20.15 -1.64
CA LEU A 483 -13.00 21.48 -2.25
C LEU A 483 -13.85 22.47 -1.45
N VAL A 484 -15.07 22.10 -1.05
CA VAL A 484 -15.92 22.91 -0.17
C VAL A 484 -15.23 23.19 1.16
N ARG A 485 -14.58 22.19 1.77
CA ARG A 485 -13.82 22.37 3.03
C ARG A 485 -12.63 23.32 2.86
N LEU A 486 -11.95 23.26 1.72
CA LEU A 486 -10.83 24.14 1.40
C LEU A 486 -11.29 25.57 1.12
N GLU A 487 -12.42 25.76 0.44
CA GLU A 487 -13.06 27.07 0.22
C GLU A 487 -13.43 27.73 1.54
N VAL A 488 -14.17 27.04 2.42
CA VAL A 488 -14.51 27.57 3.75
C VAL A 488 -13.26 27.94 4.56
N ARG A 489 -12.18 27.14 4.45
CA ARG A 489 -10.90 27.44 5.11
C ARG A 489 -10.21 28.65 4.48
N SER A 490 -10.28 28.78 3.15
CA SER A 490 -9.76 29.91 2.40
C SER A 490 -10.47 31.20 2.82
N ASP A 491 -11.80 31.20 2.85
CA ASP A 491 -12.61 32.36 3.25
C ASP A 491 -12.29 32.82 4.67
N ARG A 492 -12.22 31.89 5.63
CA ARG A 492 -11.81 32.20 7.02
C ARG A 492 -10.42 32.82 7.09
N ARG A 493 -9.48 32.33 6.27
CA ARG A 493 -8.11 32.86 6.21
C ARG A 493 -8.04 34.20 5.48
N GLN A 494 -8.85 34.42 4.45
CA GLN A 494 -8.99 35.71 3.79
C GLN A 494 -9.57 36.76 4.73
N GLN A 495 -10.57 36.41 5.54
CA GLN A 495 -11.10 37.29 6.59
C GLN A 495 -10.02 37.64 7.63
N HIS A 496 -9.25 36.65 8.09
CA HIS A 496 -8.15 36.90 9.02
C HIS A 496 -7.04 37.75 8.38
N LEU A 497 -6.71 37.52 7.11
CA LEU A 497 -5.78 38.36 6.35
C LEU A 497 -6.28 39.80 6.28
N ALA A 498 -7.56 40.02 5.98
CA ALA A 498 -8.16 41.35 5.95
C ALA A 498 -8.07 42.05 7.31
N GLN A 499 -8.34 41.34 8.41
CA GLN A 499 -8.19 41.86 9.77
C GLN A 499 -6.74 42.23 10.11
N LEU A 500 -5.77 41.38 9.75
CA LEU A 500 -4.35 41.65 9.96
C LEU A 500 -3.86 42.82 9.10
N ARG A 501 -4.35 42.95 7.86
CA ARG A 501 -4.04 44.09 6.98
C ARG A 501 -4.61 45.39 7.54
N ALA A 502 -5.88 45.41 7.98
CA ALA A 502 -6.46 46.56 8.66
C ALA A 502 -5.70 46.91 9.95
N SER A 503 -5.22 45.90 10.68
CA SER A 503 -4.38 46.10 11.87
C SER A 503 -2.96 46.54 11.54
N ALA A 504 -2.48 46.37 10.30
CA ALA A 504 -1.17 46.82 9.85
C ALA A 504 -1.20 48.27 9.32
N GLU A 505 -2.38 48.80 8.97
CA GLU A 505 -2.52 50.19 8.53
C GLU A 505 -2.04 51.17 9.61
N SER A 506 -1.24 52.15 9.18
CA SER A 506 -0.75 53.22 10.03
C SER A 506 -1.41 54.54 9.60
N PRO A 507 -1.95 55.34 10.54
CA PRO A 507 -2.48 56.67 10.21
C PRO A 507 -1.37 57.66 9.82
N PHE A 508 -0.09 57.28 10.00
CA PHE A 508 1.07 58.11 9.70
C PHE A 508 1.64 57.84 8.30
N GLY A 509 1.14 56.88 7.52
CA GLY A 509 1.57 56.62 6.13
C GLY A 509 1.50 55.14 5.72
N ASP A 510 1.91 54.81 4.49
CA ASP A 510 1.88 53.43 3.99
C ASP A 510 2.97 52.58 4.68
N ILE A 511 2.54 51.58 5.46
CA ILE A 511 3.45 50.68 6.15
C ILE A 511 4.22 49.78 5.19
N GLU A 512 3.67 49.46 4.01
CA GLU A 512 4.36 48.65 3.01
C GLU A 512 5.43 49.46 2.28
N GLU A 513 5.19 50.75 2.05
CA GLU A 513 6.22 51.69 1.60
C GLU A 513 7.36 51.81 2.63
N TYR A 514 7.01 51.89 3.92
CA TYR A 514 8.00 51.85 5.00
C TYR A 514 8.78 50.54 5.01
N ARG A 515 8.12 49.38 4.99
CA ARG A 515 8.76 48.05 4.95
C ARG A 515 9.65 47.88 3.71
N ARG A 516 9.24 48.41 2.56
CA ARG A 516 10.05 48.45 1.32
C ARG A 516 11.24 49.41 1.44
N SER A 517 11.09 50.57 2.07
CA SER A 517 12.19 51.52 2.30
C SER A 517 13.23 50.99 3.30
N GLN A 518 12.82 50.15 4.26
CA GLN A 518 13.71 49.42 5.17
C GLN A 518 14.40 48.24 4.46
N LYS A 519 13.79 47.68 3.42
CA LYS A 519 14.39 46.70 2.50
C LYS A 519 15.11 47.43 1.35
N GLU A 520 16.34 47.89 1.57
CA GLU A 520 17.14 48.54 0.52
C GLU A 520 17.13 47.75 -0.82
N PRO A 521 17.01 48.43 -1.98
CA PRO A 521 17.05 47.81 -3.30
C PRO A 521 18.49 47.38 -3.61
N GLY A 522 18.86 46.19 -3.15
CA GLY A 522 20.20 45.63 -3.31
C GLY A 522 20.45 44.29 -2.61
N LYS A 523 19.46 43.75 -1.88
CA LYS A 523 19.56 42.46 -1.18
C LYS A 523 18.57 41.40 -1.68
N GLU A 524 18.36 41.33 -2.99
CA GLU A 524 17.78 40.13 -3.62
C GLU A 524 18.87 39.33 -4.35
N SER A 525 19.12 38.11 -3.83
CA SER A 525 19.36 36.90 -4.61
C SER A 525 20.56 36.81 -5.58
N THR A 526 21.61 37.62 -5.45
CA THR A 526 22.88 37.40 -6.20
C THR A 526 24.12 37.18 -5.32
N GLY A 527 24.03 37.44 -4.02
CA GLY A 527 25.16 37.29 -3.08
C GLY A 527 25.54 35.84 -2.77
N SER A 528 24.61 34.88 -2.77
CA SER A 528 24.93 33.51 -2.32
C SER A 528 25.93 32.82 -3.25
N ARG A 529 25.85 33.07 -4.57
CA ARG A 529 26.76 32.47 -5.56
C ARG A 529 28.15 33.14 -5.55
N SER A 530 28.23 34.46 -5.31
CA SER A 530 29.52 35.16 -5.19
C SER A 530 30.22 34.85 -3.87
N VAL A 531 29.47 34.72 -2.77
CA VAL A 531 30.00 34.34 -1.46
C VAL A 531 30.48 32.89 -1.48
N GLU A 532 29.76 31.96 -2.11
CA GLU A 532 30.23 30.57 -2.25
C GLU A 532 31.53 30.45 -3.05
N VAL A 533 31.67 31.24 -4.13
CA VAL A 533 32.92 31.29 -4.92
C VAL A 533 34.06 31.89 -4.11
N ALA A 534 33.80 32.90 -3.26
CA ALA A 534 34.80 33.48 -2.37
C ALA A 534 35.18 32.54 -1.21
N LEU A 535 34.22 31.82 -0.62
CA LEU A 535 34.47 30.82 0.42
C LEU A 535 35.35 29.68 -0.06
N ALA A 536 35.22 29.28 -1.33
CA ALA A 536 36.06 28.26 -1.95
C ALA A 536 37.53 28.71 -2.12
N ARG A 537 37.81 30.03 -2.06
CA ARG A 537 39.17 30.59 -2.22
C ARG A 537 39.91 30.75 -0.90
N LEU A 538 39.22 30.69 0.25
CA LEU A 538 39.83 30.80 1.58
C LEU A 538 40.60 29.54 1.94
N ARG A 539 41.71 29.72 2.65
CA ARG A 539 42.63 28.64 3.04
C ARG A 539 42.72 28.52 4.57
N PRO A 540 43.05 27.34 5.10
CA PRO A 540 43.44 27.20 6.51
C PRO A 540 44.54 28.22 6.88
N GLY A 541 44.29 29.00 7.92
CA GLY A 541 45.14 30.10 8.37
C GLY A 541 44.61 31.50 8.02
N ASP A 542 43.65 31.63 7.11
CA ASP A 542 43.08 32.95 6.76
C ASP A 542 42.21 33.51 7.89
N ILE A 543 42.26 34.83 8.09
CA ILE A 543 41.48 35.55 9.07
C ILE A 543 40.36 36.31 8.36
N VAL A 544 39.11 36.04 8.73
CA VAL A 544 37.91 36.65 8.14
C VAL A 544 36.97 37.16 9.23
N TYR A 545 36.01 38.01 8.85
CA TYR A 545 34.97 38.51 9.76
C TYR A 545 33.65 37.79 9.50
N VAL A 546 33.01 37.29 10.57
CA VAL A 546 31.78 36.50 10.50
C VAL A 546 30.72 37.06 11.43
N VAL A 547 29.45 36.99 11.02
CA VAL A 547 28.29 37.29 11.86
C VAL A 547 27.38 36.06 11.88
N LYS A 548 27.37 35.32 12.99
CA LYS A 548 26.60 34.09 13.14
C LYS A 548 25.82 34.09 14.47
N GLY A 549 24.49 34.18 14.38
CA GLY A 549 23.65 34.37 15.56
C GLY A 549 24.04 35.65 16.30
N ASP A 550 24.29 35.54 17.60
CA ASP A 550 24.74 36.65 18.45
C ASP A 550 26.26 36.91 18.38
N PHE A 551 27.02 36.06 17.65
CA PHE A 551 28.47 36.20 17.52
C PHE A 551 28.83 37.04 16.29
N SER A 552 29.51 38.16 16.50
CA SER A 552 30.13 38.96 15.44
C SER A 552 31.60 39.21 15.76
N GLY A 553 32.52 38.76 14.90
CA GLY A 553 33.94 38.91 15.20
C GLY A 553 34.89 38.30 14.17
N ARG A 554 36.19 38.50 14.41
CA ARG A 554 37.26 37.91 13.61
C ARG A 554 37.44 36.45 13.98
N VAL A 555 37.61 35.62 12.96
CA VAL A 555 37.81 34.18 13.10
C VAL A 555 38.95 33.72 12.18
N CYS A 556 39.70 32.70 12.61
CA CYS A 556 40.73 32.06 11.80
C CYS A 556 40.16 30.79 11.17
N VAL A 557 40.31 30.60 9.86
CA VAL A 557 39.90 29.39 9.15
C VAL A 557 40.82 28.23 9.55
N LEU A 558 40.25 27.13 10.01
CA LEU A 558 41.00 25.91 10.36
C LEU A 558 40.92 24.85 9.26
N THR A 559 39.72 24.62 8.70
CA THR A 559 39.50 23.69 7.59
C THR A 559 38.43 24.19 6.63
N THR A 560 38.55 23.80 5.37
CA THR A 560 37.56 24.09 4.32
C THR A 560 37.02 22.77 3.74
N ALA A 561 35.71 22.66 3.58
CA ALA A 561 35.07 21.46 3.02
C ALA A 561 33.97 21.85 2.01
N SER A 562 34.06 21.35 0.77
CA SER A 562 33.08 21.59 -0.29
C SER A 562 32.19 20.37 -0.54
N ARG A 563 30.87 20.55 -0.66
CA ARG A 563 29.88 19.50 -0.96
C ARG A 563 28.85 20.00 -1.98
N LYS A 564 28.07 19.10 -2.61
CA LYS A 564 26.97 19.42 -3.57
C LYS A 564 25.92 20.41 -3.05
N ALA A 565 25.85 20.63 -1.72
CA ALA A 565 24.92 21.55 -1.06
C ALA A 565 25.58 22.85 -0.54
N GLY A 566 26.83 23.16 -0.93
CA GLY A 566 27.56 24.39 -0.58
C GLY A 566 28.88 24.17 0.20
N SER A 567 29.69 25.22 0.31
CA SER A 567 30.99 25.24 1.03
C SER A 567 30.81 25.48 2.54
N LYS A 568 31.44 24.66 3.38
CA LYS A 568 31.48 24.79 4.85
C LYS A 568 32.90 25.07 5.33
N LEU A 569 33.04 26.04 6.24
CA LEU A 569 34.31 26.35 6.89
C LEU A 569 34.24 25.99 8.38
N THR A 570 35.28 25.37 8.92
CA THR A 570 35.48 25.30 10.37
C THR A 570 36.45 26.41 10.75
N VAL A 571 36.04 27.27 11.68
CA VAL A 571 36.80 28.45 12.09
C VAL A 571 36.98 28.50 13.61
N LEU A 572 38.05 29.14 14.06
CA LEU A 572 38.33 29.38 15.47
C LEU A 572 38.07 30.85 15.82
N THR A 573 37.27 31.08 16.86
CA THR A 573 36.99 32.43 17.37
C THR A 573 38.11 32.93 18.28
N GLN A 574 38.16 34.24 18.51
CA GLN A 574 39.03 34.86 19.53
C GLN A 574 38.79 34.30 20.94
N ARG A 575 37.60 33.75 21.22
CA ARG A 575 37.27 33.11 22.49
C ARG A 575 37.70 31.64 22.58
N ARG A 576 38.47 31.15 21.60
CA ARG A 576 38.96 29.76 21.46
C ARG A 576 37.85 28.72 21.24
N GLU A 577 36.73 29.15 20.69
CA GLU A 577 35.61 28.27 20.33
C GLU A 577 35.65 27.93 18.84
N GLU A 578 35.36 26.67 18.51
CA GLU A 578 35.26 26.24 17.12
C GLU A 578 33.83 26.38 16.62
N LEU A 579 33.66 27.08 15.50
CA LEU A 579 32.37 27.29 14.86
C LEU A 579 32.42 26.77 13.42
N THR A 580 31.31 26.19 12.97
CA THR A 580 31.11 25.91 11.54
C THR A 580 30.39 27.10 10.92
N VAL A 581 30.89 27.62 9.81
CA VAL A 581 30.34 28.79 9.13
C VAL A 581 29.98 28.44 7.68
N VAL A 582 28.85 28.94 7.20
CA VAL A 582 28.33 28.75 5.84
C VAL A 582 28.12 30.09 5.13
N ALA A 583 27.83 30.08 3.83
CA ALA A 583 27.63 31.29 3.03
C ALA A 583 26.60 32.28 3.60
N ALA A 584 25.55 31.78 4.25
CA ALA A 584 24.53 32.61 4.89
C ALA A 584 25.03 33.40 6.12
N ASP A 585 26.16 33.01 6.73
CA ASP A 585 26.73 33.65 7.91
C ASP A 585 27.66 34.84 7.58
N PHE A 586 27.74 35.22 6.29
CA PHE A 586 28.50 36.36 5.82
C PHE A 586 27.57 37.43 5.26
N SER A 587 27.71 38.67 5.75
CA SER A 587 26.93 39.82 5.28
C SER A 587 27.37 40.36 3.91
N SER A 588 28.55 39.94 3.43
CA SER A 588 29.18 40.32 2.16
C SER A 588 30.19 39.25 1.72
N SER A 589 30.72 39.31 0.49
CA SER A 589 31.78 38.40 0.03
C SER A 589 32.98 38.44 0.98
N PRO A 590 33.38 37.32 1.61
CA PRO A 590 34.48 37.33 2.56
C PRO A 590 35.83 37.48 1.86
N GLU A 591 36.60 38.47 2.30
CA GLU A 591 38.01 38.64 1.93
C GLU A 591 38.89 38.33 3.13
N ALA A 592 40.04 37.69 2.89
CA ALA A 592 41.02 37.43 3.94
C ALA A 592 41.61 38.76 4.42
N LEU A 593 41.27 39.16 5.66
CA LEU A 593 41.79 40.36 6.31
C LEU A 593 43.29 40.23 6.63
N GLY A 594 43.79 39.00 6.66
CA GLY A 594 45.18 38.61 6.84
C GLY A 594 45.25 37.09 6.96
N SER A 595 46.44 36.53 7.18
CA SER A 595 46.62 35.10 7.42
C SER A 595 47.63 34.84 8.53
N VAL A 596 47.52 33.66 9.15
CA VAL A 596 48.44 33.16 10.17
C VAL A 596 48.87 31.76 9.82
N GLU A 597 50.15 31.46 10.07
CA GLU A 597 50.63 30.08 9.97
C GLU A 597 50.07 29.24 11.12
N LEU A 598 49.47 28.11 10.77
CA LEU A 598 48.89 27.19 11.75
C LEU A 598 50.00 26.36 12.43
N PRO A 599 49.92 26.12 13.76
CA PRO A 599 50.90 25.30 14.49
C PRO A 599 51.02 23.87 13.96
N VAL A 600 52.21 23.27 14.06
CA VAL A 600 52.47 21.87 13.70
C VAL A 600 52.86 21.10 14.98
N PRO A 601 52.30 19.90 15.25
CA PRO A 601 51.36 19.16 14.41
C PRO A 601 49.96 19.79 14.37
N PHE A 602 49.29 19.69 13.21
CA PHE A 602 47.95 20.21 13.00
C PHE A 602 46.93 19.37 13.78
N ALA A 603 46.43 19.92 14.89
CA ALA A 603 45.50 19.23 15.79
C ALA A 603 44.38 20.17 16.28
N PRO A 604 43.42 20.54 15.40
CA PRO A 604 42.20 21.25 15.80
C PRO A 604 41.48 20.53 16.95
N GLY A 605 40.95 21.29 17.91
CA GLY A 605 40.30 20.77 19.12
C GLY A 605 41.20 20.62 20.35
N ARG A 606 42.54 20.64 20.19
CA ARG A 606 43.48 20.61 21.34
C ARG A 606 43.64 22.01 21.93
N GLN A 607 43.54 22.15 23.26
CA GLN A 607 43.54 23.47 23.92
C GLN A 607 44.82 24.30 23.66
N ASP A 608 45.97 23.65 23.55
CA ASP A 608 47.27 24.28 23.27
C ASP A 608 47.43 24.68 21.79
N PHE A 609 46.82 23.94 20.86
CA PHE A 609 46.75 24.31 19.45
C PHE A 609 45.86 25.55 19.27
N ASN A 610 44.65 25.53 19.83
CA ASN A 610 43.70 26.65 19.75
C ASN A 610 44.26 27.92 20.43
N ARG A 611 44.99 27.78 21.55
CA ARG A 611 45.69 28.91 22.20
C ARG A 611 46.72 29.56 21.28
N GLN A 612 47.57 28.76 20.63
CA GLN A 612 48.62 29.28 19.74
C GLN A 612 48.04 29.94 18.48
N VAL A 613 46.96 29.40 17.92
CA VAL A 613 46.28 30.01 16.77
C VAL A 613 45.70 31.38 17.13
N VAL A 614 45.04 31.50 18.29
CA VAL A 614 44.48 32.80 18.75
C VAL A 614 45.58 33.82 19.04
N GLU A 615 46.67 33.43 19.70
CA GLU A 615 47.81 34.33 19.96
C GLU A 615 48.46 34.84 18.66
N ARG A 616 48.55 33.98 17.63
CA ARG A 616 49.04 34.37 16.29
C ARG A 616 48.03 35.28 15.59
N MET A 617 46.73 35.01 15.71
CA MET A 617 45.65 35.83 15.12
C MET A 617 45.61 37.24 15.72
N GLU A 618 45.85 37.40 17.02
CA GLU A 618 45.92 38.71 17.68
C GLU A 618 47.13 39.54 17.26
N ARG A 619 48.24 38.88 16.88
CA ARG A 619 49.48 39.53 16.44
C ARG A 619 49.56 39.75 14.92
N ALA A 620 48.61 39.22 14.16
CA ALA A 620 48.59 39.32 12.70
C ALA A 620 48.37 40.77 12.25
N ARG A 621 49.14 41.22 11.24
CA ARG A 621 48.91 42.52 10.60
C ARG A 621 47.70 42.40 9.66
N LEU A 622 46.60 43.03 10.04
CA LEU A 622 45.35 42.97 9.27
C LEU A 622 45.21 44.19 8.36
N ILE A 623 44.69 43.96 7.16
CA ILE A 623 44.25 45.02 6.26
C ILE A 623 42.97 45.62 6.88
N SER A 624 43.02 46.90 7.25
CA SER A 624 41.82 47.59 7.72
C SER A 624 40.89 47.80 6.53
N PRO A 625 39.64 47.31 6.57
CA PRO A 625 38.71 47.60 5.49
C PRO A 625 38.50 49.11 5.47
N SER A 626 38.75 49.74 4.32
CA SER A 626 38.44 51.16 4.14
C SER A 626 36.98 51.36 4.52
N ARG A 627 36.72 52.22 5.50
CA ARG A 627 35.40 52.81 5.69
C ARG A 627 35.08 53.51 4.37
N ALA A 628 34.34 52.83 3.50
CA ALA A 628 33.59 53.50 2.46
C ALA A 628 32.75 54.56 3.19
N THR A 629 33.07 55.81 2.92
CA THR A 629 32.29 56.97 3.29
C THR A 629 30.87 56.71 2.81
N ALA A 630 30.00 56.29 3.73
CA ALA A 630 28.57 56.36 3.52
C ALA A 630 28.28 57.85 3.40
N THR A 631 28.11 58.31 2.16
CA THR A 631 27.38 59.54 1.89
C THR A 631 26.09 59.43 2.67
N SER A 632 25.93 60.28 3.67
CA SER A 632 24.65 60.51 4.33
C SER A 632 23.73 61.14 3.30
N THR A 633 23.15 60.32 2.42
CA THR A 633 21.82 60.61 1.90
C THR A 633 20.95 60.72 3.15
N GLU A 634 20.46 61.91 3.43
CA GLU A 634 19.37 62.12 4.39
C GLU A 634 18.31 61.06 4.09
N ARG A 635 18.27 59.98 4.89
CA ARG A 635 17.10 59.09 4.92
C ARG A 635 15.97 60.00 5.39
N ARG A 636 15.15 60.46 4.44
CA ARG A 636 13.85 61.08 4.76
C ARG A 636 13.17 60.09 5.72
N ARG A 637 13.07 60.47 7.00
CA ARG A 637 12.38 59.65 8.00
C ARG A 637 10.99 59.39 7.47
N HIS A 638 10.67 58.12 7.27
CA HIS A 638 9.35 57.77 6.75
C HIS A 638 8.32 58.20 7.80
N PRO A 639 7.25 58.91 7.43
CA PRO A 639 6.24 59.39 8.38
C PRO A 639 5.74 58.33 9.38
N VAL A 640 5.64 57.06 8.95
CA VAL A 640 5.31 55.86 9.75
C VAL A 640 6.29 55.57 10.90
N GLU A 641 7.52 56.07 10.89
CA GLU A 641 8.47 55.94 12.01
C GLU A 641 7.97 56.63 13.29
N ASN A 642 7.01 57.54 13.17
CA ASN A 642 6.41 58.24 14.30
C ASN A 642 5.17 57.55 14.85
N ASP A 643 4.78 56.38 14.31
CA ASP A 643 3.66 55.61 14.82
C ASP A 643 4.01 54.97 16.19
N PRO A 644 3.30 55.32 17.28
CA PRO A 644 3.57 54.76 18.61
C PRO A 644 3.30 53.25 18.71
N GLU A 645 2.53 52.67 17.78
CA GLU A 645 2.22 51.23 17.71
C GLU A 645 3.00 50.51 16.61
N LEU A 646 4.02 51.12 16.02
CA LEU A 646 4.75 50.62 14.85
C LEU A 646 5.15 49.14 14.94
N ASP A 647 5.66 48.67 16.08
CA ASP A 647 6.05 47.27 16.29
C ASP A 647 4.86 46.29 16.19
N LEU A 648 3.68 46.69 16.67
CA LEU A 648 2.45 45.89 16.55
C LEU A 648 1.99 45.86 15.09
N ARG A 649 2.02 47.00 14.41
CA ARG A 649 1.67 47.13 12.98
C ARG A 649 2.60 46.30 12.08
N LEU A 650 3.91 46.31 12.35
CA LEU A 650 4.91 45.50 11.64
C LEU A 650 4.74 44.00 11.91
N LYS A 651 4.40 43.59 13.14
CA LYS A 651 4.07 42.18 13.45
C LYS A 651 2.80 41.73 12.74
N ALA A 652 1.76 42.56 12.70
CA ALA A 652 0.54 42.30 11.97
C ALA A 652 0.81 42.15 10.46
N ALA A 653 1.63 43.04 9.88
CA ALA A 653 2.05 42.98 8.48
C ALA A 653 2.86 41.70 8.16
N ALA A 654 3.79 41.30 9.04
CA ALA A 654 4.56 40.06 8.87
C ALA A 654 3.69 38.79 8.99
N GLN A 655 2.68 38.81 9.87
CA GLN A 655 1.69 37.74 9.98
C GLN A 655 0.76 37.70 8.75
N ALA A 656 0.37 38.86 8.22
CA ALA A 656 -0.41 38.98 6.98
C ALA A 656 0.34 38.35 5.80
N ASP A 657 1.63 38.67 5.59
CA ASP A 657 2.45 38.04 4.54
C ASP A 657 2.55 36.51 4.67
N ARG A 658 2.55 36.01 5.91
CA ARG A 658 2.56 34.56 6.15
C ARG A 658 1.22 33.95 5.73
N ILE A 659 0.10 34.52 6.17
CA ILE A 659 -1.22 34.02 5.80
C ILE A 659 -1.45 34.14 4.29
N GLU A 660 -0.99 35.21 3.65
CA GLU A 660 -1.09 35.40 2.20
C GLU A 660 -0.31 34.32 1.43
N ARG A 661 0.91 33.98 1.86
CA ARG A 661 1.64 32.84 1.29
C ARG A 661 0.91 31.52 1.48
N GLU A 662 0.40 31.26 2.68
CA GLU A 662 -0.37 30.05 2.95
C GLU A 662 -1.69 30.01 2.14
N LEU A 663 -2.32 31.16 1.85
CA LEU A 663 -3.47 31.29 0.94
C LEU A 663 -3.09 31.01 -0.51
N GLY A 664 -1.93 31.49 -0.96
CA GLY A 664 -1.37 31.14 -2.27
C GLY A 664 -1.17 29.63 -2.43
N GLU A 665 -0.58 28.97 -1.43
CA GLU A 665 -0.44 27.52 -1.40
C GLU A 665 -1.79 26.79 -1.37
N LEU A 666 -2.76 27.28 -0.60
CA LEU A 666 -4.12 26.71 -0.55
C LEU A 666 -4.83 26.83 -1.90
N SER A 667 -4.73 27.98 -2.56
CA SER A 667 -5.29 28.22 -3.89
C SER A 667 -4.68 27.29 -4.94
N GLU A 668 -3.36 27.12 -4.93
CA GLU A 668 -2.68 26.17 -5.83
C GLU A 668 -3.13 24.71 -5.58
N ARG A 669 -3.32 24.32 -4.31
CA ARG A 669 -3.86 22.99 -3.95
C ARG A 669 -5.30 22.81 -4.41
N MET A 670 -6.15 23.83 -4.27
CA MET A 670 -7.52 23.81 -4.79
C MET A 670 -7.53 23.65 -6.32
N GLY A 671 -6.67 24.38 -7.04
CA GLY A 671 -6.52 24.23 -8.49
C GLY A 671 -6.05 22.83 -8.92
N LYS A 672 -5.17 22.18 -8.14
CA LYS A 672 -4.75 20.79 -8.38
C LYS A 672 -5.85 19.77 -8.10
N ARG A 673 -6.63 19.95 -7.04
CA ARG A 673 -7.75 19.06 -6.64
C ARG A 673 -9.02 19.26 -7.45
N SER A 674 -9.18 20.40 -8.11
CA SER A 674 -10.27 20.69 -9.06
C SER A 674 -10.18 19.90 -10.38
N ARG A 675 -9.15 19.04 -10.56
CA ARG A 675 -9.11 18.12 -11.70
C ARG A 675 -10.14 17.01 -11.51
N SER A 676 -11.26 17.14 -12.20
CA SER A 676 -12.32 16.13 -12.22
C SER A 676 -11.84 14.83 -12.87
N VAL A 677 -12.36 13.70 -12.37
CA VAL A 677 -12.22 12.36 -12.94
C VAL A 677 -12.60 12.35 -14.43
N ALA A 678 -13.64 13.11 -14.81
CA ALA A 678 -14.08 13.28 -16.20
C ALA A 678 -12.97 13.82 -17.12
N ARG A 679 -12.21 14.83 -16.69
CA ARG A 679 -11.10 15.37 -17.50
C ARG A 679 -9.95 14.38 -17.66
N GLN A 680 -9.74 13.50 -16.68
CA GLN A 680 -8.76 12.43 -16.83
C GLN A 680 -9.25 11.40 -17.85
N PHE A 681 -10.53 11.08 -17.82
CA PHE A 681 -11.17 10.21 -18.81
C PHE A 681 -11.08 10.77 -20.23
N ASP A 682 -11.33 12.07 -20.44
CA ASP A 682 -11.13 12.72 -21.75
C ASP A 682 -9.70 12.54 -22.29
N ARG A 683 -8.70 12.68 -21.42
CA ARG A 683 -7.29 12.48 -21.81
C ARG A 683 -6.99 11.04 -22.20
N VAL A 684 -7.59 10.08 -21.50
CA VAL A 684 -7.51 8.65 -21.85
C VAL A 684 -8.20 8.39 -23.20
N LEU A 685 -9.40 8.95 -23.42
CA LEU A 685 -10.11 8.82 -24.69
C LEU A 685 -9.31 9.41 -25.85
N ASN A 686 -8.72 10.60 -25.70
CA ASN A 686 -7.88 11.20 -26.74
C ASN A 686 -6.70 10.30 -27.12
N LEU A 687 -6.08 9.63 -26.15
CA LEU A 687 -5.02 8.65 -26.42
C LEU A 687 -5.57 7.44 -27.19
N LEU A 688 -6.70 6.89 -26.76
CA LEU A 688 -7.36 5.76 -27.43
C LEU A 688 -7.80 6.11 -28.86
N GLU A 689 -8.29 7.33 -29.11
CA GLU A 689 -8.62 7.83 -30.44
C GLU A 689 -7.36 7.98 -31.31
N SER A 690 -6.28 8.55 -30.76
CA SER A 690 -5.00 8.71 -31.49
C SER A 690 -4.39 7.37 -31.93
N ARG A 691 -4.71 6.28 -31.22
CA ARG A 691 -4.27 4.92 -31.50
C ARG A 691 -5.33 4.05 -32.18
N ASP A 692 -6.43 4.66 -32.62
CA ASP A 692 -7.49 3.99 -33.39
C ASP A 692 -8.25 2.90 -32.61
N TYR A 693 -8.38 3.02 -31.28
CA TYR A 693 -9.27 2.16 -30.47
C TYR A 693 -10.70 2.71 -30.41
N VAL A 694 -10.84 4.03 -30.51
CA VAL A 694 -12.13 4.75 -30.47
C VAL A 694 -12.24 5.63 -31.72
N ARG A 695 -13.42 5.65 -32.34
CA ARG A 695 -13.77 6.55 -33.46
C ARG A 695 -15.16 7.11 -33.22
N GLY A 696 -15.27 8.43 -32.99
CA GLY A 696 -16.55 9.12 -32.92
C GLY A 696 -17.52 8.52 -31.89
N TRP A 697 -17.04 8.24 -30.67
CA TRP A 697 -17.78 7.55 -29.61
C TRP A 697 -18.25 6.12 -29.97
N GLY A 698 -17.47 5.41 -30.79
CA GLY A 698 -17.65 3.98 -31.05
C GLY A 698 -16.32 3.25 -30.95
N LEU A 699 -16.35 1.97 -30.58
CA LEU A 699 -15.15 1.13 -30.58
C LEU A 699 -14.79 0.69 -32.00
N SER A 700 -13.51 0.79 -32.35
CA SER A 700 -12.96 0.08 -33.50
C SER A 700 -12.80 -1.42 -33.19
N ASP A 701 -12.36 -2.22 -34.16
CA ASP A 701 -12.02 -3.63 -33.91
C ASP A 701 -10.91 -3.77 -32.86
N ARG A 702 -9.93 -2.85 -32.84
CA ARG A 702 -8.91 -2.80 -31.78
C ARG A 702 -9.55 -2.48 -30.43
N GLY A 703 -10.48 -1.53 -30.41
CA GLY A 703 -11.27 -1.15 -29.23
C GLY A 703 -12.06 -2.31 -28.63
N ARG A 704 -12.67 -3.16 -29.48
CA ARG A 704 -13.42 -4.34 -29.04
C ARG A 704 -12.54 -5.38 -28.34
N VAL A 705 -11.32 -5.59 -28.84
CA VAL A 705 -10.32 -6.45 -28.18
C VAL A 705 -9.93 -5.86 -26.82
N LEU A 706 -9.58 -4.58 -26.76
CA LEU A 706 -9.20 -3.89 -25.53
C LEU A 706 -10.28 -3.95 -24.45
N ALA A 707 -11.56 -3.76 -24.83
CA ALA A 707 -12.69 -3.82 -23.90
C ALA A 707 -12.86 -5.19 -23.23
N ARG A 708 -12.37 -6.26 -23.84
CA ARG A 708 -12.47 -7.64 -23.33
C ARG A 708 -11.18 -8.17 -22.72
N LEU A 709 -10.10 -7.40 -22.79
CA LEU A 709 -8.79 -7.77 -22.26
C LEU A 709 -8.64 -7.24 -20.83
N PHE A 710 -8.44 -8.14 -19.87
CA PHE A 710 -8.34 -7.85 -18.44
C PHE A 710 -6.91 -8.09 -17.95
N HIS A 711 -6.07 -7.07 -18.07
CA HIS A 711 -4.68 -7.10 -17.63
C HIS A 711 -4.18 -5.69 -17.28
N GLU A 712 -3.19 -5.56 -16.41
CA GLU A 712 -2.62 -4.25 -16.04
C GLU A 712 -1.92 -3.51 -17.21
N SER A 713 -1.46 -4.29 -18.18
CA SER A 713 -0.83 -3.84 -19.43
C SER A 713 -1.74 -4.11 -20.64
N ASP A 714 -3.06 -3.99 -20.44
CA ASP A 714 -4.10 -4.23 -21.45
C ASP A 714 -3.80 -3.52 -22.79
N LEU A 715 -3.51 -2.21 -22.76
CA LEU A 715 -3.25 -1.43 -23.96
C LEU A 715 -1.97 -1.89 -24.68
N LEU A 716 -0.90 -2.19 -23.95
CA LEU A 716 0.34 -2.70 -24.56
C LEU A 716 0.13 -4.07 -25.23
N ILE A 717 -0.59 -4.99 -24.57
CA ILE A 717 -0.88 -6.31 -25.12
C ILE A 717 -1.76 -6.19 -26.37
N ALA A 718 -2.76 -5.29 -26.36
CA ALA A 718 -3.58 -5.00 -27.53
C ALA A 718 -2.77 -4.42 -28.70
N GLU A 719 -1.77 -3.56 -28.42
CA GLU A 719 -0.81 -3.10 -29.43
C GLU A 719 0.02 -4.26 -30.00
N CYS A 720 0.49 -5.18 -29.16
CA CYS A 720 1.26 -6.34 -29.60
C CYS A 720 0.46 -7.28 -30.51
N LEU A 721 -0.82 -7.49 -30.21
CA LEU A 721 -1.73 -8.27 -31.05
C LEU A 721 -1.92 -7.65 -32.43
N HIS A 722 -2.10 -6.33 -32.50
CA HIS A 722 -2.31 -5.65 -33.77
C HIS A 722 -1.03 -5.43 -34.58
N ALA A 723 0.13 -5.39 -33.92
CA ALA A 723 1.43 -5.35 -34.58
C ALA A 723 1.89 -6.73 -35.08
N ASP A 724 0.99 -7.73 -35.07
CA ASP A 724 1.21 -9.13 -35.47
C ASP A 724 2.44 -9.76 -34.80
N LEU A 725 2.80 -9.29 -33.59
CA LEU A 725 4.02 -9.73 -32.91
C LEU A 725 3.87 -11.13 -32.32
N LEU A 726 2.65 -11.64 -32.19
CA LEU A 726 2.31 -12.93 -31.59
C LEU A 726 2.00 -14.02 -32.65
N ASP A 727 1.95 -13.65 -33.92
CA ASP A 727 1.47 -14.53 -35.00
C ASP A 727 2.55 -15.50 -35.50
N GLY A 728 2.13 -16.71 -35.87
CA GLY A 728 3.02 -17.75 -36.41
C GLY A 728 4.09 -18.22 -35.42
N ILE A 729 3.78 -18.19 -34.13
CA ILE A 729 4.63 -18.70 -33.04
C ILE A 729 4.07 -20.06 -32.59
N ASP A 730 4.94 -21.00 -32.19
CA ASP A 730 4.56 -22.26 -31.56
C ASP A 730 4.20 -22.09 -30.07
N ALA A 731 3.45 -23.03 -29.51
CA ALA A 731 2.89 -22.89 -28.16
C ALA A 731 3.94 -22.59 -27.05
N PRO A 732 5.08 -23.29 -26.95
CA PRO A 732 6.12 -22.97 -25.97
C PRO A 732 6.73 -21.57 -26.14
N SER A 733 7.02 -21.18 -27.38
CA SER A 733 7.53 -19.84 -27.69
C SER A 733 6.52 -18.73 -27.38
N LEU A 734 5.23 -18.98 -27.59
CA LEU A 734 4.17 -18.04 -27.25
C LEU A 734 4.03 -17.90 -25.72
N ALA A 735 4.10 -19.01 -24.98
CA ALA A 735 4.13 -19.00 -23.52
C ALA A 735 5.31 -18.16 -22.99
N GLY A 736 6.52 -18.37 -23.52
CA GLY A 736 7.69 -17.55 -23.19
C GLY A 736 7.49 -16.07 -23.52
N LEU A 737 6.98 -15.74 -24.70
CA LEU A 737 6.81 -14.35 -25.11
C LEU A 737 5.71 -13.62 -24.32
N MET A 738 4.66 -14.32 -23.91
CA MET A 738 3.58 -13.75 -23.10
C MET A 738 3.94 -13.66 -21.62
N SER A 739 4.90 -14.47 -21.14
CA SER A 739 5.31 -14.42 -19.73
C SER A 739 5.91 -13.07 -19.33
N VAL A 740 6.42 -12.30 -20.29
CA VAL A 740 7.00 -10.97 -20.08
C VAL A 740 6.03 -9.93 -19.54
N PHE A 741 4.72 -10.18 -19.72
CA PHE A 741 3.67 -9.32 -19.17
C PHE A 741 3.21 -9.75 -17.79
N THR A 742 3.57 -10.95 -17.34
CA THR A 742 3.07 -11.55 -16.10
C THR A 742 4.10 -11.53 -14.98
N TYR A 743 5.39 -11.67 -15.32
CA TYR A 743 6.49 -11.70 -14.36
C TYR A 743 7.17 -10.34 -14.15
N GLU A 744 7.84 -10.19 -13.02
CA GLU A 744 8.76 -9.08 -12.73
C GLU A 744 9.92 -9.61 -11.91
N HIS A 745 11.14 -9.33 -12.37
CA HIS A 745 12.34 -9.65 -11.61
C HIS A 745 12.48 -8.72 -10.41
N ARG A 746 12.36 -9.28 -9.20
CA ARG A 746 12.42 -8.54 -7.93
C ARG A 746 13.66 -8.93 -7.13
N SER A 747 14.83 -8.58 -7.66
CA SER A 747 16.12 -8.71 -6.95
C SER A 747 16.86 -7.38 -6.92
N SER A 748 17.74 -7.23 -5.93
CA SER A 748 18.75 -6.17 -5.92
C SER A 748 19.89 -6.46 -6.89
N GLU A 749 20.03 -7.71 -7.32
CA GLU A 749 21.01 -8.12 -8.31
C GLU A 749 20.55 -7.76 -9.72
N ALA A 750 21.50 -7.69 -10.66
CA ALA A 750 21.15 -7.46 -12.04
C ALA A 750 20.38 -8.68 -12.58
N PRO A 751 19.28 -8.47 -13.33
CA PRO A 751 18.53 -9.58 -13.89
C PRO A 751 19.45 -10.44 -14.79
N PRO A 752 19.24 -11.76 -14.82
CA PRO A 752 20.00 -12.64 -15.71
C PRO A 752 19.79 -12.22 -17.16
N ALA A 753 20.79 -12.51 -18.00
CA ALA A 753 20.68 -12.23 -19.43
C ALA A 753 19.52 -13.03 -20.02
N PRO A 754 18.58 -12.39 -20.73
CA PRO A 754 17.41 -13.09 -21.23
C PRO A 754 17.79 -14.08 -22.32
N TRP A 755 17.25 -15.29 -22.22
CA TRP A 755 17.39 -16.33 -23.23
C TRP A 755 16.17 -16.35 -24.16
N PHE A 756 16.42 -16.59 -25.44
CA PHE A 756 15.39 -16.77 -26.45
C PHE A 756 15.77 -17.96 -27.35
N PRO A 757 14.83 -18.83 -27.74
CA PRO A 757 15.11 -20.00 -28.57
C PRO A 757 15.49 -19.62 -30.02
N SER A 758 15.16 -18.40 -30.47
CA SER A 758 15.53 -17.91 -31.79
C SER A 758 15.82 -16.40 -31.82
N SER A 759 16.62 -15.97 -32.79
CA SER A 759 16.87 -14.55 -33.06
C SER A 759 15.58 -13.80 -33.45
N THR A 760 14.63 -14.49 -34.10
CA THR A 760 13.31 -13.95 -34.45
C THR A 760 12.50 -13.59 -33.22
N LEU A 761 12.43 -14.47 -32.21
CA LEU A 761 11.73 -14.16 -30.96
C LEU A 761 12.42 -13.03 -30.18
N ARG A 762 13.75 -13.02 -30.15
CA ARG A 762 14.52 -11.90 -29.57
C ARG A 762 14.16 -10.57 -30.24
N GLN A 763 14.05 -10.55 -31.57
CA GLN A 763 13.65 -9.35 -32.31
C GLN A 763 12.19 -8.94 -32.01
N ARG A 764 11.27 -9.91 -31.86
CA ARG A 764 9.88 -9.63 -31.45
C ARG A 764 9.83 -9.01 -30.06
N PHE A 765 10.57 -9.55 -29.08
CA PHE A 765 10.68 -8.94 -27.75
C PHE A 765 11.24 -7.51 -27.81
N ILE A 766 12.29 -7.26 -28.60
CA ILE A 766 12.84 -5.89 -28.77
C ILE A 766 11.77 -4.92 -29.30
N LYS A 767 10.91 -5.37 -30.23
CA LYS A 767 9.78 -4.58 -30.72
C LYS A 767 8.74 -4.32 -29.62
N ILE A 768 8.40 -5.34 -28.81
CA ILE A 768 7.49 -5.19 -27.65
C ILE A 768 8.05 -4.15 -26.66
N ALA A 769 9.33 -4.24 -26.31
CA ALA A 769 9.99 -3.29 -25.42
C ALA A 769 10.01 -1.86 -26.01
N GLY A 770 10.20 -1.74 -27.33
CA GLY A 770 10.10 -0.46 -28.04
C GLY A 770 8.69 0.15 -27.99
N LEU A 771 7.66 -0.67 -28.23
CA LEU A 771 6.25 -0.26 -28.10
C LEU A 771 5.93 0.19 -26.67
N SER A 772 6.40 -0.55 -25.67
CA SER A 772 6.25 -0.19 -24.26
C SER A 772 6.89 1.17 -23.96
N ALA A 773 8.12 1.41 -24.41
CA ALA A 773 8.80 2.69 -24.20
C ALA A 773 8.06 3.87 -24.85
N GLN A 774 7.56 3.69 -26.07
CA GLN A 774 6.75 4.70 -26.75
C GLN A 774 5.44 4.98 -25.99
N LEU A 775 4.71 3.92 -25.64
CA LEU A 775 3.44 4.05 -24.95
C LEU A 775 3.62 4.72 -23.58
N ARG A 776 4.67 4.38 -22.81
CA ARG A 776 4.97 5.03 -21.53
C ARG A 776 5.20 6.54 -21.67
N ALA A 777 5.86 6.99 -22.74
CA ALA A 777 6.07 8.41 -22.99
C ALA A 777 4.73 9.15 -23.25
N GLU A 778 3.80 8.51 -23.96
CA GLU A 778 2.46 9.03 -24.21
C GLU A 778 1.61 9.03 -22.92
N GLU A 779 1.69 7.97 -22.13
CA GLU A 779 1.04 7.84 -20.82
C GLU A 779 1.51 8.93 -19.83
N GLU A 780 2.82 9.19 -19.78
CA GLU A 780 3.41 10.25 -18.96
C GLU A 780 2.92 11.63 -19.41
N ALA A 781 2.83 11.87 -20.71
CA ALA A 781 2.36 13.15 -21.26
C ALA A 781 0.90 13.46 -20.88
N ILE A 782 0.03 12.45 -20.80
CA ILE A 782 -1.36 12.63 -20.36
C ILE A 782 -1.52 12.57 -18.83
N GLY A 783 -0.43 12.32 -18.08
CA GLY A 783 -0.47 12.13 -16.63
C GLY A 783 -1.29 10.91 -16.21
N GLY A 784 -1.25 9.85 -17.03
CA GLY A 784 -1.90 8.56 -16.79
C GLY A 784 -1.09 7.68 -15.85
N SER A 785 -1.64 6.50 -15.52
CA SER A 785 -0.90 5.45 -14.84
C SER A 785 0.02 4.76 -15.85
N LEU A 786 1.30 4.68 -15.54
CA LEU A 786 2.27 4.01 -16.41
C LEU A 786 2.12 2.49 -16.29
N HIS A 787 1.99 1.79 -17.42
CA HIS A 787 1.98 0.32 -17.42
C HIS A 787 3.35 -0.26 -17.04
N ARG A 788 3.39 -1.49 -16.53
CA ARG A 788 4.64 -2.17 -16.19
C ARG A 788 5.44 -2.52 -17.46
N PRO A 789 6.74 -2.18 -17.54
CA PRO A 789 7.58 -2.60 -18.66
C PRO A 789 7.66 -4.13 -18.78
N PRO A 790 7.74 -4.68 -19.99
CA PRO A 790 7.83 -6.12 -20.21
C PRO A 790 9.17 -6.67 -19.69
N ASP A 791 9.13 -7.78 -18.94
CA ASP A 791 10.30 -8.39 -18.31
C ASP A 791 10.62 -9.78 -18.92
N PRO A 792 11.76 -9.97 -19.61
CA PRO A 792 12.07 -11.22 -20.29
C PRO A 792 12.66 -12.31 -19.39
N THR A 793 12.86 -12.07 -18.09
CA THR A 793 13.61 -13.00 -17.21
C THR A 793 12.90 -14.34 -17.01
N PHE A 794 11.56 -14.36 -17.04
CA PHE A 794 10.77 -15.60 -16.91
C PHE A 794 10.51 -16.29 -18.26
N PHE A 795 11.09 -15.80 -19.35
CA PHE A 795 10.84 -16.35 -20.68
C PHE A 795 11.28 -17.82 -20.75
N ALA A 796 12.52 -18.11 -20.31
CA ALA A 796 13.11 -19.44 -20.40
C ALA A 796 12.30 -20.48 -19.61
N ILE A 797 11.96 -20.15 -18.37
CA ILE A 797 11.09 -20.96 -17.50
C ILE A 797 9.76 -21.28 -18.17
N ALA A 798 9.04 -20.26 -18.64
CA ALA A 798 7.73 -20.46 -19.25
C ALA A 798 7.81 -21.30 -20.53
N TYR A 799 8.86 -21.11 -21.33
CA TYR A 799 9.14 -21.91 -22.51
C TYR A 799 9.39 -23.39 -22.16
N ALA A 800 10.34 -23.65 -21.26
CA ALA A 800 10.72 -25.01 -20.82
C ALA A 800 9.52 -25.77 -20.24
N TRP A 801 8.75 -25.09 -19.38
CA TRP A 801 7.53 -25.67 -18.81
C TRP A 801 6.46 -25.96 -19.88
N ALA A 802 6.23 -25.06 -20.83
CA ALA A 802 5.31 -25.34 -21.93
C ALA A 802 5.83 -26.40 -22.92
N ALA A 803 7.15 -26.60 -23.01
CA ALA A 803 7.79 -27.63 -23.81
C ALA A 803 7.71 -29.03 -23.18
N GLY A 804 7.44 -29.13 -21.89
CA GLY A 804 7.19 -30.39 -21.18
C GLY A 804 8.24 -30.77 -20.13
N GLU A 805 9.21 -29.90 -19.82
CA GLU A 805 10.27 -30.17 -18.83
C GLU A 805 9.73 -30.34 -17.40
N GLY A 806 10.42 -31.10 -16.56
CA GLY A 806 9.99 -31.38 -15.18
C GLY A 806 9.98 -30.11 -14.31
N PHE A 807 9.15 -30.07 -13.26
CA PHE A 807 9.13 -28.89 -12.36
C PHE A 807 10.47 -28.73 -11.64
N ALA A 808 11.08 -29.85 -11.22
CA ALA A 808 12.41 -29.86 -10.63
C ALA A 808 13.47 -29.22 -11.56
N GLU A 809 13.49 -29.61 -12.83
CA GLU A 809 14.44 -29.11 -13.84
C GLU A 809 14.29 -27.60 -14.07
N VAL A 810 13.05 -27.10 -14.08
CA VAL A 810 12.75 -25.70 -14.38
C VAL A 810 13.03 -24.76 -13.20
N VAL A 811 12.91 -25.24 -11.96
CA VAL A 811 13.05 -24.41 -10.74
C VAL A 811 14.42 -24.51 -10.08
N GLU A 812 15.11 -25.65 -10.20
CA GLU A 812 16.41 -25.85 -9.54
C GLU A 812 17.52 -24.91 -10.08
N ASP A 813 17.41 -24.49 -11.34
CA ASP A 813 18.37 -23.60 -12.01
C ASP A 813 18.14 -22.09 -11.75
N GLU A 814 17.05 -21.70 -11.07
CA GLU A 814 16.68 -20.28 -10.88
C GLU A 814 16.35 -19.91 -9.41
N GLU A 815 16.57 -18.64 -9.02
CA GLU A 815 16.25 -18.13 -7.66
C GLU A 815 14.73 -18.02 -7.37
N LEU A 816 13.89 -18.69 -8.16
CA LEU A 816 12.45 -18.57 -8.12
C LEU A 816 11.84 -19.54 -7.09
N SER A 817 10.98 -19.02 -6.20
CA SER A 817 10.24 -19.90 -5.29
C SER A 817 9.14 -20.69 -6.02
N GLY A 818 8.87 -21.93 -5.61
CA GLY A 818 7.82 -22.76 -6.22
C GLY A 818 6.42 -22.11 -6.20
N GLY A 819 6.09 -21.32 -5.17
CA GLY A 819 4.84 -20.57 -5.14
C GLY A 819 4.80 -19.40 -6.12
N ASP A 820 5.94 -18.70 -6.32
CA ASP A 820 6.05 -17.67 -7.35
C ASP A 820 5.96 -18.28 -8.75
N PHE A 821 6.57 -19.44 -8.99
CA PHE A 821 6.40 -20.21 -10.22
C PHE A 821 4.92 -20.48 -10.51
N VAL A 822 4.23 -21.17 -9.58
CA VAL A 822 2.81 -21.53 -9.77
C VAL A 822 1.94 -20.30 -9.99
N ARG A 823 2.18 -19.21 -9.25
CA ARG A 823 1.43 -17.96 -9.39
C ARG A 823 1.62 -17.35 -10.78
N ASN A 824 2.85 -17.19 -11.23
CA ASN A 824 3.14 -16.57 -12.52
C ASN A 824 2.64 -17.43 -13.69
N VAL A 825 2.80 -18.76 -13.61
CA VAL A 825 2.25 -19.67 -14.62
C VAL A 825 0.73 -19.60 -14.66
N LYS A 826 0.02 -19.49 -13.52
CA LYS A 826 -1.44 -19.29 -13.52
C LYS A 826 -1.85 -17.96 -14.15
N GLN A 827 -1.13 -16.88 -13.86
CA GLN A 827 -1.38 -15.57 -14.50
C GLN A 827 -1.13 -15.63 -16.01
N LEU A 828 -0.11 -16.37 -16.44
CA LEU A 828 0.18 -16.63 -17.85
C LEU A 828 -0.91 -17.47 -18.52
N ILE A 829 -1.39 -18.53 -17.87
CA ILE A 829 -2.52 -19.33 -18.37
C ILE A 829 -3.77 -18.47 -18.53
N ASP A 830 -4.09 -17.63 -17.55
CA ASP A 830 -5.23 -16.71 -17.63
C ASP A 830 -5.10 -15.77 -18.84
N LEU A 831 -3.94 -15.13 -19.01
CA LEU A 831 -3.68 -14.26 -20.15
C LEU A 831 -3.77 -15.01 -21.49
N LEU A 832 -3.20 -16.22 -21.59
CA LEU A 832 -3.28 -17.05 -22.80
C LEU A 832 -4.71 -17.49 -23.10
N ARG A 833 -5.53 -17.80 -22.10
CA ARG A 833 -6.96 -18.09 -22.28
C ARG A 833 -7.72 -16.87 -22.79
N GLN A 834 -7.39 -15.67 -22.31
CA GLN A 834 -7.95 -14.44 -22.88
C GLN A 834 -7.54 -14.29 -24.36
N LEU A 835 -6.27 -14.54 -24.71
CA LEU A 835 -5.80 -14.49 -26.10
C LEU A 835 -6.46 -15.55 -27.00
N ALA A 836 -6.70 -16.75 -26.48
CA ALA A 836 -7.40 -17.82 -27.19
C ALA A 836 -8.82 -17.41 -27.64
N LEU A 837 -9.44 -16.44 -26.95
CA LEU A 837 -10.76 -15.91 -27.29
C LEU A 837 -10.69 -14.62 -28.12
N LEU A 838 -9.65 -13.79 -27.91
CA LEU A 838 -9.63 -12.40 -28.36
C LEU A 838 -8.65 -12.11 -29.50
N ALA A 839 -7.65 -12.97 -29.74
CA ALA A 839 -6.65 -12.68 -30.75
C ALA A 839 -7.28 -12.59 -32.15
N PRO A 840 -6.93 -11.57 -32.98
CA PRO A 840 -7.50 -11.42 -34.32
C PRO A 840 -7.24 -12.64 -35.22
N SER A 841 -6.01 -13.16 -35.19
CA SER A 841 -5.58 -14.32 -35.96
C SER A 841 -6.13 -15.64 -35.36
N PRO A 842 -6.84 -16.47 -36.16
CA PRO A 842 -7.28 -17.79 -35.72
C PRO A 842 -6.15 -18.72 -35.28
N ASP A 843 -5.01 -18.65 -35.96
CA ASP A 843 -3.84 -19.46 -35.63
C ASP A 843 -3.29 -19.06 -34.25
N THR A 844 -3.20 -17.76 -33.98
CA THR A 844 -2.79 -17.25 -32.66
C THR A 844 -3.75 -17.67 -31.56
N ARG A 845 -5.07 -17.72 -31.83
CA ARG A 845 -6.06 -18.25 -30.88
C ARG A 845 -5.83 -19.72 -30.57
N ALA A 846 -5.61 -20.56 -31.59
CA ALA A 846 -5.34 -21.98 -31.43
C ALA A 846 -4.05 -22.23 -30.65
N THR A 847 -2.96 -21.54 -31.00
CA THR A 847 -1.67 -21.63 -30.29
C THR A 847 -1.81 -21.18 -28.84
N ALA A 848 -2.56 -20.11 -28.56
CA ALA A 848 -2.75 -19.62 -27.19
C ALA A 848 -3.53 -20.63 -26.33
N ALA A 849 -4.58 -21.26 -26.89
CA ALA A 849 -5.31 -22.33 -26.22
C ALA A 849 -4.39 -23.52 -25.91
N GLU A 850 -3.62 -23.97 -26.90
CA GLU A 850 -2.65 -25.06 -26.75
C GLU A 850 -1.58 -24.74 -25.69
N ALA A 851 -1.04 -23.52 -25.70
CA ALA A 851 -0.05 -23.08 -24.71
C ALA A 851 -0.65 -23.09 -23.29
N ALA A 852 -1.89 -22.61 -23.13
CA ALA A 852 -2.58 -22.63 -21.85
C ALA A 852 -2.78 -24.06 -21.31
N GLU A 853 -3.14 -25.01 -22.19
CA GLU A 853 -3.29 -26.43 -21.84
C GLU A 853 -1.95 -27.06 -21.43
N ARG A 854 -0.87 -26.83 -22.21
CA ARG A 854 0.47 -27.37 -21.92
C ARG A 854 1.05 -26.86 -20.60
N LEU A 855 0.75 -25.61 -20.23
CA LEU A 855 1.17 -25.01 -18.96
C LEU A 855 0.37 -25.57 -17.75
N PHE A 856 -0.85 -26.07 -17.96
CA PHE A 856 -1.73 -26.54 -16.90
C PHE A 856 -1.48 -28.02 -16.53
N ARG A 857 -0.34 -28.29 -15.88
CA ARG A 857 0.06 -29.65 -15.45
C ARG A 857 0.80 -29.65 -14.10
N GLY A 858 1.12 -30.85 -13.59
CA GLY A 858 1.94 -31.04 -12.38
C GLY A 858 1.48 -30.21 -11.17
N VAL A 859 2.43 -29.56 -10.49
CA VAL A 859 2.17 -28.68 -9.33
C VAL A 859 1.18 -27.53 -9.62
N VAL A 860 1.12 -27.05 -10.88
CA VAL A 860 0.18 -25.99 -11.29
C VAL A 860 -1.26 -26.53 -11.31
N ALA A 861 -1.47 -27.74 -11.85
CA ALA A 861 -2.78 -28.38 -11.89
C ALA A 861 -3.23 -28.85 -10.49
N ALA A 862 -2.32 -29.45 -9.70
CA ALA A 862 -2.61 -29.93 -8.34
C ALA A 862 -3.19 -28.84 -7.43
N SER A 863 -2.72 -27.60 -7.59
CA SER A 863 -3.25 -26.45 -6.87
C SER A 863 -4.67 -26.01 -7.27
N SER A 864 -5.29 -26.67 -8.25
CA SER A 864 -6.66 -26.43 -8.73
C SER A 864 -7.57 -27.64 -8.49
N THR A 865 -7.05 -28.87 -8.59
CA THR A 865 -7.80 -30.13 -8.31
C THR A 865 -8.06 -30.35 -6.82
N VAL A 866 -7.19 -29.88 -5.92
CA VAL A 866 -7.43 -29.99 -4.46
C VAL A 866 -8.64 -29.16 -4.01
N GLN A 867 -9.03 -28.14 -4.79
CA GLN A 867 -10.28 -27.40 -4.60
C GLN A 867 -11.51 -28.17 -5.10
N ALA A 868 -11.31 -29.13 -6.02
CA ALA A 868 -12.34 -29.95 -6.62
C ALA A 868 -12.52 -31.31 -5.91
N THR A 869 -11.53 -31.87 -5.23
CA THR A 869 -11.64 -33.21 -4.59
C THR A 869 -12.44 -33.23 -3.28
N GLU A 870 -12.83 -32.07 -2.75
CA GLU A 870 -13.94 -31.95 -1.77
C GLU A 870 -15.32 -31.80 -2.44
N SER A 871 -15.37 -31.78 -3.77
CA SER A 871 -16.57 -31.63 -4.60
C SER A 871 -16.64 -32.72 -5.68
N SER A 872 -17.43 -33.75 -5.36
CA SER A 872 -18.01 -34.74 -6.28
C SER A 872 -17.19 -35.99 -6.61
N VAL A 873 -17.71 -37.12 -6.11
CA VAL A 873 -18.13 -38.20 -7.01
C VAL A 873 -19.28 -37.66 -7.85
N SER A 874 -19.02 -37.31 -9.11
CA SER A 874 -19.87 -37.53 -10.30
C SER A 874 -19.46 -36.59 -11.44
N GLU A 875 -19.07 -37.19 -12.57
CA GLU A 875 -18.70 -36.55 -13.83
C GLU A 875 -19.74 -35.56 -14.37
N GLY A 876 -19.28 -34.46 -14.99
CA GLY A 876 -20.14 -33.54 -15.71
C GLY A 876 -19.40 -32.40 -16.40
N THR A 877 -19.13 -32.60 -17.69
CA THR A 877 -18.98 -31.67 -18.83
C THR A 877 -18.63 -30.19 -18.58
N ILE A 878 -17.48 -29.77 -19.10
CA ILE A 878 -17.08 -28.38 -19.34
C ILE A 878 -18.07 -27.76 -20.34
N ILE A 879 -18.88 -26.79 -19.89
CA ILE A 879 -19.72 -25.97 -20.77
C ILE A 879 -19.06 -24.59 -20.91
N SER A 880 -18.61 -24.32 -22.12
CA SER A 880 -18.17 -23.02 -22.61
C SER A 880 -19.33 -22.03 -22.52
N VAL A 881 -19.12 -20.84 -21.95
CA VAL A 881 -20.06 -19.72 -22.07
C VAL A 881 -19.96 -19.20 -23.51
N GLU A 882 -20.82 -19.69 -24.40
CA GLU A 882 -21.06 -19.08 -25.70
C GLU A 882 -21.76 -17.72 -25.50
N ALA A 883 -21.22 -16.69 -26.13
CA ALA A 883 -21.91 -15.41 -26.29
C ALA A 883 -23.02 -15.59 -27.35
N PRO A 884 -24.18 -14.92 -27.21
CA PRO A 884 -25.21 -14.97 -28.23
C PRO A 884 -24.71 -14.37 -29.54
N ASP A 885 -25.01 -15.05 -30.65
CA ASP A 885 -24.77 -14.59 -32.01
C ASP A 885 -25.43 -13.22 -32.24
N ASP A 886 -24.63 -12.23 -32.64
CA ASP A 886 -25.11 -10.98 -33.26
C ASP A 886 -25.61 -11.32 -34.67
N ASP A 887 -26.91 -11.58 -34.82
CA ASP A 887 -27.58 -11.57 -36.13
C ASP A 887 -27.96 -10.12 -36.47
N PRO A 888 -27.37 -9.48 -37.50
CA PRO A 888 -27.66 -8.10 -37.82
C PRO A 888 -28.85 -8.02 -38.78
N GLN A 889 -30.04 -8.47 -38.39
CA GLN A 889 -31.29 -8.18 -39.09
C GLN A 889 -32.48 -8.02 -38.14
N GLY A 890 -32.85 -6.77 -37.86
CA GLY A 890 -34.05 -6.39 -37.12
C GLY A 890 -34.11 -4.91 -36.82
#